data_AF-A0A2S5DRM2-F1
#
_entry.id   AF-A0A2S5DRM2-F1
#
_cell.length_a   1.000
_cell.length_b   1.000
_cell.length_c   1.000
_cell.angle_alpha   90.00
_cell.angle_beta   90.00
_cell.angle_gamma   90.00
#
_symmetry.space_group_name_H-M   'P 1'
#
loop_
_entity.id
_entity.type
_entity.pdbx_description
1 polymer ?
#
loop_
_entity_poly.entity_id
_entity_poly.type
_entity_poly.pdbx_seq_one_letter_code
_entity_poly.pdbx_strand_id
1 'polypeptide(L)'
;MKLWGPMLTGLSQGFENYQRQQEDLAYTRQERANQLAAQQLANQAASTQNQMSALQLADLDAQNRYFSQAADPTAAGDAVAAQAVPATRGQPAGATQLAAAGGIKNFSGDMVKPYTPQRIQQIAQQVSAPSPYDDMFKAAAQKYGVDWHELKMRAAVESGMKADAVGPATANGQSIGLMQVEKGNAARAGFDPRNPQASIDWAAQQLAGYARAADGDQSVVDKTYYGGPNRKMWGKNTNQYAANLAAVRSAMGNQSAGAAALDQAQSQPSPAAQLDARVNAGVETPVTAYQGATSAQQRMISMYTQMGQRAQRDGNGRLAMQFYAQADKLQGEQIDLQRKTLDVQKSANDETAKLAASVNDQTSYDGFIAQLRQNPAMQAAARGLNLTGDYTADRQKLATLADRALTIKDQADLADRRARLQLDQQREQREQAKFDAPRIAHAQAQAADQQRQQALAGRGIPFAPSIQATAPVGMSPEQVDAARKKIQTANNTVLQKDALGASSDRDIMGLTTQLLGLLDKQNPVTTGGWSSIPGVSQVLTKFGDDRQLFEKISNNLISRMQQSQGAAGGGRSSFTAAMYANLKTQKPNVDLSPATNRQMAMELYAGAAMETNRREFVREYMQANPDAPVQNAQMLWAAYEQSLGPAFVVDPQSPTGFSPNYAGIPTRPDGQKNAGYRDWREFFKHYEAQ
;
A
#
# COMPACT_ATOMS: atom_id res chain seq x y z
N MET A 1 40.05 28.76 74.46
CA MET A 1 39.60 28.81 73.05
C MET A 1 40.60 28.20 72.04
N LYS A 2 41.50 27.26 72.40
CA LYS A 2 42.43 26.63 71.43
C LYS A 2 41.99 25.23 70.92
N LEU A 3 40.85 24.71 71.37
CA LEU A 3 40.38 23.35 71.03
C LEU A 3 39.33 23.28 69.90
N TRP A 4 38.73 24.41 69.50
CA TRP A 4 37.62 24.41 68.54
C TRP A 4 38.03 24.57 67.07
N GLY A 5 39.23 25.10 66.81
CA GLY A 5 39.73 25.29 65.46
C GLY A 5 39.80 23.99 64.65
N PRO A 6 40.41 22.91 65.16
CA PRO A 6 40.53 21.65 64.41
C PRO A 6 39.18 20.98 64.12
N MET A 7 38.19 21.17 65.01
CA MET A 7 36.86 20.54 64.88
C MET A 7 36.00 21.22 63.80
N LEU A 8 36.04 22.55 63.72
CA LEU A 8 35.32 23.30 62.69
C LEU A 8 35.93 23.09 61.30
N THR A 9 37.26 22.98 61.21
CA THR A 9 37.93 22.64 59.95
C THR A 9 37.52 21.24 59.47
N GLY A 10 37.44 20.26 60.38
CA GLY A 10 36.96 18.91 60.06
C GLY A 10 35.51 18.86 59.57
N LEU A 11 34.62 19.69 60.13
CA LEU A 11 33.22 19.78 59.68
C LEU A 11 33.07 20.46 58.32
N SER A 12 33.84 21.52 58.05
CA SER A 12 33.84 22.18 56.74
C SER A 12 34.34 21.25 55.63
N GLN A 13 35.43 20.52 55.88
CA GLN A 13 35.97 19.52 54.95
C GLN A 13 34.99 18.35 54.76
N GLY A 14 34.26 17.94 55.81
CA GLY A 14 33.21 16.93 55.70
C GLY A 14 32.04 17.36 54.81
N PHE A 15 31.62 18.62 54.89
CA PHE A 15 30.50 19.15 54.10
C PHE A 15 30.86 19.33 52.62
N GLU A 16 32.07 19.81 52.33
CA GLU A 16 32.57 19.92 50.95
C GLU A 16 32.73 18.53 50.31
N ASN A 17 33.24 17.55 51.05
CA ASN A 17 33.33 16.17 50.57
C ASN A 17 31.94 15.57 50.31
N TYR A 18 30.93 15.89 51.12
CA TYR A 18 29.55 15.44 50.90
C TYR A 18 28.89 16.08 49.68
N GLN A 19 29.10 17.39 49.45
CA GLN A 19 28.56 18.07 48.27
C GLN A 19 29.16 17.53 46.97
N ARG A 20 30.48 17.34 46.91
CA ARG A 20 31.13 16.71 45.75
C ARG A 20 30.62 15.29 45.50
N GLN A 21 30.39 14.53 46.56
CA GLN A 21 29.85 13.17 46.44
C GLN A 21 28.41 13.15 45.87
N GLN A 22 27.59 14.17 46.12
CA GLN A 22 26.25 14.30 45.53
C GLN A 22 26.28 14.72 44.05
N GLU A 23 27.20 15.60 43.68
CA GLU A 23 27.38 16.06 42.30
C GLU A 23 27.90 14.94 41.39
N ASP A 24 28.90 14.17 41.84
CA ASP A 24 29.41 13.00 41.11
C ASP A 24 28.34 11.91 40.96
N LEU A 25 27.46 11.73 41.96
CA LEU A 25 26.33 10.78 41.88
C LEU A 25 25.24 11.24 40.90
N ALA A 26 24.96 12.54 40.81
CA ALA A 26 24.00 13.10 39.86
C ALA A 26 24.50 12.95 38.42
N TYR A 27 25.79 13.24 38.19
CA TYR A 27 26.44 13.06 36.90
C TYR A 27 26.45 11.59 36.46
N THR A 28 26.84 10.67 37.35
CA THR A 28 26.85 9.22 37.09
C THR A 28 25.45 8.65 36.77
N ARG A 29 24.36 9.23 37.33
CA ARG A 29 22.98 8.82 37.03
C ARG A 29 22.48 9.34 35.68
N GLN A 30 22.86 10.56 35.33
CA GLN A 30 22.51 11.17 34.05
C GLN A 30 23.21 10.46 32.89
N GLU A 31 24.48 10.10 33.06
CA GLU A 31 25.21 9.34 32.04
C GLU A 31 24.72 7.89 31.91
N ARG A 32 24.45 7.20 33.04
CA ARG A 32 23.81 5.87 33.00
C ARG A 32 22.42 5.88 32.36
N ALA A 33 21.60 6.91 32.59
CA ALA A 33 20.27 7.03 31.97
C ALA A 33 20.38 7.21 30.45
N ASN A 34 21.32 8.03 30.00
CA ASN A 34 21.55 8.27 28.58
C ASN A 34 22.11 7.04 27.86
N GLN A 35 23.04 6.31 28.48
CA GLN A 35 23.61 5.09 27.89
C GLN A 35 22.63 3.91 27.91
N LEU A 36 21.80 3.75 28.95
CA LEU A 36 20.76 2.71 28.97
C LEU A 36 19.63 2.99 27.97
N ALA A 37 19.24 4.24 27.79
CA ALA A 37 18.28 4.64 26.76
C ALA A 37 18.83 4.35 25.35
N ALA A 38 20.11 4.65 25.08
CA ALA A 38 20.75 4.33 23.81
C ALA A 38 20.88 2.81 23.59
N GLN A 39 21.29 2.04 24.61
CA GLN A 39 21.47 0.59 24.53
C GLN A 39 20.14 -0.16 24.39
N GLN A 40 19.03 0.33 24.98
CA GLN A 40 17.70 -0.26 24.79
C GLN A 40 17.10 0.07 23.43
N LEU A 41 17.29 1.30 22.92
CA LEU A 41 16.83 1.67 21.58
C LEU A 41 17.56 0.86 20.50
N ALA A 42 18.86 0.62 20.65
CA ALA A 42 19.64 -0.19 19.74
C ALA A 42 19.28 -1.69 19.82
N ASN A 43 19.12 -2.26 21.03
CA ASN A 43 18.69 -3.65 21.23
C ASN A 43 17.27 -3.91 20.68
N GLN A 44 16.37 -2.92 20.74
CA GLN A 44 15.02 -3.03 20.20
C GLN A 44 15.03 -2.92 18.66
N ALA A 45 15.83 -2.02 18.11
CA ALA A 45 15.99 -1.88 16.66
C ALA A 45 16.58 -3.15 16.01
N ALA A 46 17.65 -3.72 16.58
CA ALA A 46 18.34 -4.86 15.99
C ALA A 46 17.56 -6.19 16.15
N SER A 47 16.84 -6.39 17.27
CA SER A 47 16.03 -7.61 17.44
C SER A 47 14.78 -7.62 16.57
N THR A 48 14.14 -6.46 16.36
CA THR A 48 13.01 -6.34 15.42
C THR A 48 13.47 -6.60 13.98
N GLN A 49 14.68 -6.16 13.63
CA GLN A 49 15.26 -6.43 12.32
C GLN A 49 15.61 -7.92 12.13
N ASN A 50 16.20 -8.59 13.14
CA ASN A 50 16.49 -10.03 13.11
C ASN A 50 15.22 -10.90 13.03
N GLN A 51 14.10 -10.48 13.63
CA GLN A 51 12.83 -11.23 13.57
C GLN A 51 12.06 -11.00 12.26
N MET A 52 12.10 -9.78 11.71
CA MET A 52 11.51 -9.52 10.39
C MET A 52 12.27 -10.27 9.28
N SER A 53 13.60 -10.39 9.39
CA SER A 53 14.41 -11.11 8.40
C SER A 53 14.23 -12.63 8.52
N ALA A 54 14.14 -13.16 9.75
CA ALA A 54 13.88 -14.58 9.99
C ALA A 54 12.49 -15.03 9.51
N LEU A 55 11.46 -14.19 9.64
CA LEU A 55 10.13 -14.47 9.08
C LEU A 55 10.11 -14.40 7.55
N GLN A 56 10.86 -13.48 6.95
CA GLN A 56 10.96 -13.36 5.50
C GLN A 56 11.64 -14.58 4.85
N LEU A 57 12.68 -15.15 5.47
CA LEU A 57 13.39 -16.30 4.90
C LEU A 57 12.72 -17.64 5.18
N ALA A 58 12.07 -17.81 6.34
CA ALA A 58 11.37 -19.05 6.65
C ALA A 58 10.08 -19.24 5.83
N ASP A 59 9.38 -18.16 5.50
CA ASP A 59 8.18 -18.26 4.64
C ASP A 59 8.55 -18.50 3.17
N LEU A 60 9.69 -17.98 2.70
CA LEU A 60 10.27 -18.35 1.41
C LEU A 60 10.67 -19.83 1.36
N ASP A 61 11.25 -20.37 2.44
CA ASP A 61 11.62 -21.79 2.59
C ASP A 61 10.39 -22.72 2.63
N ALA A 62 9.27 -22.27 3.20
CA ALA A 62 8.01 -23.03 3.23
C ALA A 62 7.29 -23.01 1.87
N GLN A 63 7.29 -21.87 1.18
CA GLN A 63 6.70 -21.76 -0.15
C GLN A 63 7.47 -22.61 -1.17
N ASN A 64 8.80 -22.56 -1.17
CA ASN A 64 9.57 -23.31 -2.16
C ASN A 64 9.56 -24.83 -1.93
N ARG A 65 9.44 -25.30 -0.68
CA ARG A 65 9.27 -26.74 -0.38
C ARG A 65 7.90 -27.28 -0.79
N TYR A 66 6.84 -26.48 -0.70
CA TYR A 66 5.53 -26.91 -1.19
C TYR A 66 5.48 -27.00 -2.71
N PHE A 67 6.17 -26.09 -3.42
CA PHE A 67 6.29 -26.14 -4.88
C PHE A 67 7.20 -27.26 -5.41
N SER A 68 8.21 -27.73 -4.66
CA SER A 68 9.11 -28.81 -5.11
C SER A 68 8.58 -30.22 -4.85
N GLN A 69 7.65 -30.41 -3.92
CA GLN A 69 7.08 -31.74 -3.61
C GLN A 69 5.77 -32.06 -4.35
N ALA A 70 5.01 -31.06 -4.80
CA ALA A 70 3.80 -31.30 -5.59
C ALA A 70 4.05 -31.44 -7.10
N ALA A 71 5.31 -31.32 -7.55
CA ALA A 71 5.71 -31.45 -8.94
C ALA A 71 6.22 -32.85 -9.34
N ASP A 72 6.20 -33.84 -8.42
CA ASP A 72 6.55 -35.23 -8.71
C ASP A 72 5.27 -36.10 -8.91
N PRO A 73 4.97 -36.55 -10.14
CA PRO A 73 3.69 -37.20 -10.47
C PRO A 73 3.68 -38.74 -10.33
N THR A 74 4.59 -39.39 -9.59
CA THR A 74 4.68 -40.87 -9.59
C THR A 74 4.24 -41.66 -8.34
N ALA A 75 3.61 -41.07 -7.32
CA ALA A 75 3.15 -41.84 -6.16
C ALA A 75 1.63 -42.14 -6.18
N ALA A 76 1.24 -43.14 -6.96
CA ALA A 76 -0.01 -43.89 -6.78
C ALA A 76 0.25 -45.14 -5.93
N GLY A 77 -0.67 -45.52 -5.04
CA GLY A 77 -0.71 -46.86 -4.45
C GLY A 77 -1.34 -46.98 -3.05
N ASP A 78 -2.62 -47.37 -3.03
CA ASP A 78 -3.31 -48.20 -2.02
C ASP A 78 -3.30 -47.86 -0.51
N ALA A 79 -4.50 -47.61 0.05
CA ALA A 79 -5.14 -48.53 1.02
C ALA A 79 -6.55 -48.09 1.46
N VAL A 80 -7.45 -49.06 1.40
CA VAL A 80 -8.86 -49.14 1.86
C VAL A 80 -8.83 -49.34 3.41
N ALA A 81 -9.72 -48.83 4.28
CA ALA A 81 -11.09 -49.31 4.53
C ALA A 81 -11.80 -48.58 5.72
N ALA A 82 -13.09 -48.34 5.52
CA ALA A 82 -14.27 -48.34 6.42
C ALA A 82 -14.20 -48.07 7.95
N GLN A 83 -15.07 -47.16 8.41
CA GLN A 83 -16.12 -47.45 9.43
C GLN A 83 -17.25 -46.39 9.46
N ALA A 84 -18.50 -46.85 9.34
CA ALA A 84 -19.75 -46.12 9.66
C ALA A 84 -20.06 -46.27 11.17
N VAL A 85 -20.81 -45.41 11.91
CA VAL A 85 -22.28 -45.11 11.95
C VAL A 85 -22.51 -43.91 12.94
N PRO A 86 -23.73 -43.44 13.33
CA PRO A 86 -24.92 -42.91 12.63
C PRO A 86 -25.23 -41.41 12.91
N ALA A 87 -26.27 -40.93 12.22
CA ALA A 87 -26.76 -39.56 12.09
C ALA A 87 -27.41 -38.89 13.32
N THR A 88 -27.29 -37.55 13.37
CA THR A 88 -28.29 -36.63 13.93
C THR A 88 -28.47 -35.40 13.00
N ARG A 89 -29.72 -35.14 12.57
CA ARG A 89 -30.21 -33.91 11.91
C ARG A 89 -29.91 -32.67 12.78
N GLY A 90 -29.64 -31.46 12.30
CA GLY A 90 -29.56 -30.87 10.96
C GLY A 90 -29.50 -29.33 11.11
N GLN A 91 -28.38 -28.71 10.73
CA GLN A 91 -28.20 -27.26 10.53
C GLN A 91 -27.13 -27.08 9.42
N PRO A 92 -27.27 -26.10 8.50
CA PRO A 92 -26.41 -26.01 7.33
C PRO A 92 -25.02 -25.48 7.70
N ALA A 93 -24.05 -26.38 7.77
CA ALA A 93 -22.63 -26.07 7.88
C ALA A 93 -21.99 -26.21 6.50
N GLY A 94 -21.35 -25.15 5.99
CA GLY A 94 -20.65 -25.21 4.72
C GLY A 94 -20.07 -23.90 4.19
N ALA A 95 -19.44 -23.07 5.02
CA ALA A 95 -18.66 -21.93 4.49
C ALA A 95 -17.45 -21.49 5.35
N THR A 96 -17.14 -22.16 6.46
CA THR A 96 -16.19 -21.60 7.45
C THR A 96 -15.10 -22.57 7.85
N GLN A 97 -14.18 -22.87 6.92
CA GLN A 97 -12.82 -23.36 7.24
C GLN A 97 -11.98 -23.48 5.96
N LEU A 98 -11.61 -22.34 5.36
CA LEU A 98 -10.59 -22.29 4.30
C LEU A 98 -9.67 -21.06 4.40
N ALA A 99 -9.85 -20.20 5.42
CA ALA A 99 -9.37 -18.82 5.38
C ALA A 99 -8.07 -18.51 6.15
N ALA A 100 -7.30 -19.49 6.64
CA ALA A 100 -6.14 -19.19 7.50
C ALA A 100 -4.77 -19.77 7.07
N ALA A 101 -4.64 -20.53 5.98
CA ALA A 101 -3.33 -21.12 5.62
C ALA A 101 -3.09 -21.45 4.13
N GLY A 102 -3.95 -21.02 3.20
CA GLY A 102 -3.79 -21.38 1.79
C GLY A 102 -3.16 -20.26 0.98
N GLY A 103 -1.86 -20.37 0.65
CA GLY A 103 -1.31 -19.62 -0.49
C GLY A 103 -2.22 -19.78 -1.71
N ILE A 104 -2.29 -18.74 -2.57
CA ILE A 104 -3.13 -18.77 -3.77
C ILE A 104 -2.81 -20.05 -4.52
N LYS A 105 -3.79 -20.97 -4.63
CA LYS A 105 -3.61 -22.19 -5.40
C LYS A 105 -3.25 -21.78 -6.83
N ASN A 106 -2.00 -22.04 -7.21
CA ASN A 106 -1.51 -21.76 -8.54
C ASN A 106 -1.81 -22.96 -9.43
N PHE A 107 -2.78 -22.80 -10.33
CA PHE A 107 -3.11 -23.78 -11.35
C PHE A 107 -2.28 -23.61 -12.63
N SER A 108 -1.41 -22.59 -12.69
CA SER A 108 -0.50 -22.24 -13.79
C SER A 108 -1.20 -22.29 -15.16
N GLY A 109 -2.26 -21.49 -15.31
CA GLY A 109 -2.95 -21.35 -16.59
C GLY A 109 -2.13 -20.58 -17.63
N ASP A 110 -2.24 -20.96 -18.91
CA ASP A 110 -1.47 -20.36 -20.00
C ASP A 110 -1.82 -18.88 -20.25
N MET A 111 -3.05 -18.46 -19.89
CA MET A 111 -3.55 -17.10 -20.12
C MET A 111 -3.91 -16.38 -18.83
N VAL A 112 -4.45 -17.08 -17.84
CA VAL A 112 -4.83 -16.50 -16.54
C VAL A 112 -3.73 -16.81 -15.54
N LYS A 113 -2.94 -15.79 -15.21
CA LYS A 113 -1.91 -15.89 -14.19
C LYS A 113 -2.52 -15.72 -12.79
N PRO A 114 -1.93 -16.34 -11.75
CA PRO A 114 -2.27 -16.01 -10.37
C PRO A 114 -2.13 -14.51 -10.12
N TYR A 115 -3.07 -13.92 -9.38
CA TYR A 115 -2.92 -12.55 -8.95
C TYR A 115 -1.80 -12.42 -7.93
N THR A 116 -1.00 -11.37 -8.06
CA THR A 116 -0.06 -10.97 -7.01
C THR A 116 -0.84 -10.42 -5.81
N PRO A 117 -0.27 -10.45 -4.59
CA PRO A 117 -0.87 -9.82 -3.42
C PRO A 117 -1.26 -8.34 -3.67
N GLN A 118 -0.42 -7.60 -4.40
CA GLN A 118 -0.69 -6.21 -4.76
C GLN A 118 -1.91 -6.07 -5.67
N ARG A 119 -2.07 -6.98 -6.65
CA ARG A 119 -3.25 -6.98 -7.54
C ARG A 119 -4.53 -7.32 -6.77
N ILE A 120 -4.49 -8.28 -5.85
CA ILE A 120 -5.63 -8.63 -4.98
C ILE A 120 -6.06 -7.41 -4.16
N GLN A 121 -5.10 -6.75 -3.50
CA GLN A 121 -5.37 -5.54 -2.72
C GLN A 121 -5.91 -4.41 -3.60
N GLN A 122 -5.35 -4.19 -4.79
CA GLN A 122 -5.84 -3.19 -5.72
C GLN A 122 -7.29 -3.43 -6.10
N ILE A 123 -7.69 -4.67 -6.41
CA ILE A 123 -9.07 -5.00 -6.74
C ILE A 123 -9.97 -4.81 -5.52
N ALA A 124 -9.59 -5.30 -4.34
CA ALA A 124 -10.37 -5.10 -3.11
C ALA A 124 -10.56 -3.60 -2.77
N GLN A 125 -9.54 -2.78 -3.00
CA GLN A 125 -9.61 -1.33 -2.89
C GLN A 125 -10.56 -0.72 -3.93
N GLN A 126 -10.56 -1.20 -5.18
CA GLN A 126 -11.51 -0.74 -6.21
C GLN A 126 -12.96 -1.09 -5.86
N VAL A 127 -13.19 -2.25 -5.23
CA VAL A 127 -14.53 -2.67 -4.78
C VAL A 127 -15.03 -1.81 -3.63
N SER A 128 -14.17 -1.50 -2.66
CA SER A 128 -14.53 -0.67 -1.50
C SER A 128 -14.59 0.83 -1.80
N ALA A 129 -13.85 1.32 -2.80
CA ALA A 129 -13.87 2.73 -3.19
C ALA A 129 -15.20 3.10 -3.91
N PRO A 130 -15.80 4.28 -3.65
CA PRO A 130 -16.98 4.72 -4.38
C PRO A 130 -16.76 4.73 -5.90
N SER A 131 -17.78 4.32 -6.66
CA SER A 131 -17.76 4.33 -8.12
C SER A 131 -19.05 4.95 -8.70
N PRO A 132 -19.02 5.52 -9.91
CA PRO A 132 -20.21 6.07 -10.56
C PRO A 132 -21.26 4.99 -10.90
N TYR A 133 -20.93 3.71 -10.73
CA TYR A 133 -21.80 2.58 -11.03
C TYR A 133 -22.39 1.93 -9.76
N ASP A 134 -22.10 2.44 -8.56
CA ASP A 134 -22.49 1.79 -7.30
C ASP A 134 -24.01 1.63 -7.16
N ASP A 135 -24.79 2.63 -7.58
CA ASP A 135 -26.25 2.54 -7.57
C ASP A 135 -26.77 1.52 -8.59
N MET A 136 -26.09 1.39 -9.73
CA MET A 136 -26.42 0.39 -10.76
C MET A 136 -26.16 -1.03 -10.25
N PHE A 137 -25.03 -1.27 -9.57
CA PHE A 137 -24.74 -2.55 -8.93
C PHE A 137 -25.76 -2.90 -7.86
N LYS A 138 -26.11 -1.95 -6.98
CA LYS A 138 -27.12 -2.16 -5.93
C LYS A 138 -28.49 -2.49 -6.52
N ALA A 139 -28.92 -1.75 -7.55
CA ALA A 139 -30.19 -1.98 -8.22
C ALA A 139 -30.24 -3.37 -8.88
N ALA A 140 -29.20 -3.76 -9.61
CA ALA A 140 -29.11 -5.08 -10.24
C ALA A 140 -29.03 -6.21 -9.20
N ALA A 141 -28.24 -6.03 -8.15
CA ALA A 141 -28.13 -6.95 -7.03
C ALA A 141 -29.49 -7.21 -6.37
N GLN A 142 -30.23 -6.14 -6.09
CA GLN A 142 -31.59 -6.22 -5.54
C GLN A 142 -32.55 -6.94 -6.50
N LYS A 143 -32.49 -6.62 -7.80
CA LYS A 143 -33.36 -7.19 -8.84
C LYS A 143 -33.15 -8.70 -9.03
N TYR A 144 -31.92 -9.18 -8.94
CA TYR A 144 -31.57 -10.58 -9.24
C TYR A 144 -31.16 -11.43 -8.03
N GLY A 145 -31.13 -10.85 -6.82
CA GLY A 145 -30.80 -11.56 -5.59
C GLY A 145 -29.33 -11.99 -5.50
N VAL A 146 -28.41 -11.12 -5.92
CA VAL A 146 -26.95 -11.35 -5.82
C VAL A 146 -26.29 -10.27 -4.95
N ASP A 147 -25.07 -10.50 -4.46
CA ASP A 147 -24.32 -9.46 -3.72
C ASP A 147 -23.78 -8.39 -4.69
N TRP A 148 -24.05 -7.11 -4.41
CA TRP A 148 -23.57 -6.00 -5.23
C TRP A 148 -22.04 -5.86 -5.19
N HIS A 149 -21.38 -6.27 -4.10
CA HIS A 149 -19.91 -6.30 -4.04
C HIS A 149 -19.33 -7.38 -4.96
N GLU A 150 -20.01 -8.51 -5.14
CA GLU A 150 -19.58 -9.57 -6.07
C GLU A 150 -19.67 -9.07 -7.52
N LEU A 151 -20.73 -8.32 -7.87
CA LEU A 151 -20.85 -7.68 -9.18
C LEU A 151 -19.73 -6.66 -9.41
N LYS A 152 -19.49 -5.79 -8.43
CA LYS A 152 -18.45 -4.77 -8.51
C LYS A 152 -17.05 -5.37 -8.56
N MET A 153 -16.79 -6.45 -7.82
CA MET A 153 -15.55 -7.20 -7.89
C MET A 153 -15.28 -7.74 -9.29
N ARG A 154 -16.31 -8.31 -9.94
CA ARG A 154 -16.18 -8.79 -11.32
C ARG A 154 -15.92 -7.63 -12.27
N ALA A 155 -16.64 -6.52 -12.17
CA ALA A 155 -16.33 -5.33 -12.99
C ALA A 155 -14.87 -4.85 -12.82
N ALA A 156 -14.36 -4.86 -11.59
CA ALA A 156 -12.97 -4.49 -11.29
C ALA A 156 -11.96 -5.49 -11.88
N VAL A 157 -12.26 -6.79 -11.82
CA VAL A 157 -11.44 -7.87 -12.40
C VAL A 157 -11.44 -7.83 -13.92
N GLU A 158 -12.61 -7.71 -14.52
CA GLU A 158 -12.86 -7.81 -15.95
C GLU A 158 -12.34 -6.58 -16.71
N SER A 159 -12.66 -5.37 -16.25
CA SER A 159 -12.36 -4.13 -16.98
C SER A 159 -11.54 -3.12 -16.17
N GLY A 160 -11.29 -3.38 -14.89
CA GLY A 160 -10.79 -2.35 -13.99
C GLY A 160 -11.77 -1.20 -13.82
N MET A 161 -13.09 -1.50 -13.84
CA MET A 161 -14.19 -0.53 -13.75
C MET A 161 -14.32 0.42 -14.96
N LYS A 162 -13.95 -0.02 -16.16
CA LYS A 162 -14.00 0.79 -17.39
C LYS A 162 -15.11 0.34 -18.32
N ALA A 163 -16.11 1.20 -18.53
CA ALA A 163 -17.27 0.89 -19.38
C ALA A 163 -16.95 0.81 -20.87
N ASP A 164 -15.82 1.37 -21.30
CA ASP A 164 -15.33 1.36 -22.68
C ASP A 164 -14.24 0.30 -22.92
N ALA A 165 -13.93 -0.53 -21.92
CA ALA A 165 -12.88 -1.54 -22.02
C ALA A 165 -13.13 -2.51 -23.17
N VAL A 166 -12.10 -2.78 -23.94
CA VAL A 166 -12.11 -3.74 -25.04
C VAL A 166 -11.08 -4.82 -24.74
N GLY A 167 -11.55 -6.03 -24.54
CA GLY A 167 -10.72 -7.21 -24.31
C GLY A 167 -10.00 -7.67 -25.58
N PRO A 168 -9.07 -8.64 -25.44
CA PRO A 168 -8.42 -9.26 -26.59
C PRO A 168 -9.45 -9.98 -27.47
N ALA A 169 -9.18 -10.03 -28.78
CA ALA A 169 -9.97 -10.86 -29.68
C ALA A 169 -9.66 -12.35 -29.41
N THR A 170 -10.69 -13.16 -29.24
CA THR A 170 -10.61 -14.61 -29.08
C THR A 170 -11.32 -15.30 -30.26
N ALA A 171 -11.19 -16.62 -30.37
CA ALA A 171 -11.93 -17.40 -31.37
C ALA A 171 -13.46 -17.25 -31.23
N ASN A 172 -13.95 -16.94 -30.01
CA ASN A 172 -15.37 -16.76 -29.72
C ASN A 172 -15.84 -15.31 -29.90
N GLY A 173 -14.94 -14.41 -30.26
CA GLY A 173 -15.20 -12.98 -30.43
C GLY A 173 -14.43 -12.12 -29.42
N GLN A 174 -14.89 -10.88 -29.28
CA GLN A 174 -14.24 -9.88 -28.43
C GLN A 174 -15.18 -9.49 -27.29
N SER A 175 -14.67 -9.54 -26.06
CA SER A 175 -15.33 -9.03 -24.87
C SER A 175 -15.22 -7.51 -24.80
N ILE A 176 -16.33 -6.85 -24.47
CA ILE A 176 -16.41 -5.38 -24.45
C ILE A 176 -17.21 -4.95 -23.21
N GLY A 177 -16.88 -3.78 -22.68
CA GLY A 177 -17.68 -3.11 -21.68
C GLY A 177 -17.26 -3.40 -20.23
N LEU A 178 -18.06 -2.88 -19.31
CA LEU A 178 -17.75 -2.91 -17.87
C LEU A 178 -17.61 -4.35 -17.34
N MET A 179 -18.48 -5.26 -17.78
CA MET A 179 -18.48 -6.67 -17.37
C MET A 179 -17.81 -7.60 -18.39
N GLN A 180 -17.11 -7.04 -19.40
CA GLN A 180 -16.44 -7.78 -20.47
C GLN A 180 -17.33 -8.84 -21.15
N VAL A 181 -18.54 -8.42 -21.55
CA VAL A 181 -19.49 -9.30 -22.23
C VAL A 181 -19.05 -9.50 -23.68
N GLU A 182 -18.99 -10.76 -24.14
CA GLU A 182 -18.71 -11.07 -25.54
C GLU A 182 -19.76 -10.43 -26.46
N LYS A 183 -19.31 -9.80 -27.56
CA LYS A 183 -20.18 -9.11 -28.52
C LYS A 183 -21.33 -9.99 -29.02
N GLY A 184 -21.09 -11.28 -29.26
CA GLY A 184 -22.12 -12.23 -29.71
C GLY A 184 -23.18 -12.52 -28.64
N ASN A 185 -22.82 -12.51 -27.36
CA ASN A 185 -23.75 -12.70 -26.25
C ASN A 185 -24.63 -11.47 -26.07
N ALA A 186 -24.03 -10.27 -26.10
CA ALA A 186 -24.76 -9.02 -25.99
C ALA A 186 -25.75 -8.82 -27.16
N ALA A 187 -25.33 -9.15 -28.39
CA ALA A 187 -26.20 -9.10 -29.56
C ALA A 187 -27.40 -10.05 -29.45
N ARG A 188 -27.17 -11.30 -28.99
CA ARG A 188 -28.26 -12.27 -28.76
C ARG A 188 -29.21 -11.84 -27.64
N ALA A 189 -28.69 -11.15 -26.62
CA ALA A 189 -29.47 -10.61 -25.52
C ALA A 189 -30.11 -9.24 -25.84
N GLY A 190 -29.83 -8.64 -27.01
CA GLY A 190 -30.46 -7.41 -27.47
C GLY A 190 -30.02 -6.14 -26.74
N PHE A 191 -28.76 -6.06 -26.28
CA PHE A 191 -28.25 -4.85 -25.62
C PHE A 191 -26.84 -4.45 -26.11
N ASP A 192 -26.49 -3.16 -25.91
CA ASP A 192 -25.13 -2.66 -26.15
C ASP A 192 -24.22 -2.98 -24.95
N PRO A 193 -23.14 -3.78 -25.10
CA PRO A 193 -22.26 -4.12 -23.99
C PRO A 193 -21.51 -2.92 -23.40
N ARG A 194 -21.45 -1.77 -24.10
CA ARG A 194 -20.85 -0.53 -23.57
C ARG A 194 -21.81 0.27 -22.67
N ASN A 195 -23.10 -0.07 -22.64
CA ASN A 195 -24.02 0.50 -21.66
C ASN A 195 -23.77 -0.13 -20.29
N PRO A 196 -23.26 0.62 -19.28
CA PRO A 196 -22.88 0.05 -17.99
C PRO A 196 -24.06 -0.62 -17.28
N GLN A 197 -25.24 0.03 -17.27
CA GLN A 197 -26.43 -0.51 -16.60
C GLN A 197 -26.85 -1.85 -17.23
N ALA A 198 -26.95 -1.91 -18.57
CA ALA A 198 -27.36 -3.13 -19.26
C ALA A 198 -26.34 -4.26 -19.07
N SER A 199 -25.04 -3.93 -19.11
CA SER A 199 -23.96 -4.89 -18.87
C SER A 199 -23.98 -5.44 -17.44
N ILE A 200 -24.23 -4.60 -16.43
CA ILE A 200 -24.34 -4.99 -15.02
C ILE A 200 -25.60 -5.86 -14.81
N ASP A 201 -26.76 -5.43 -15.32
CA ASP A 201 -28.01 -6.18 -15.24
C ASP A 201 -27.87 -7.58 -15.85
N TRP A 202 -27.24 -7.67 -17.02
CA TRP A 202 -26.99 -8.95 -17.69
C TRP A 202 -26.07 -9.85 -16.84
N ALA A 203 -24.94 -9.31 -16.35
CA ALA A 203 -24.02 -10.09 -15.53
C ALA A 203 -24.68 -10.57 -14.22
N ALA A 204 -25.51 -9.74 -13.58
CA ALA A 204 -26.26 -10.10 -12.39
C ALA A 204 -27.27 -11.23 -12.66
N GLN A 205 -28.00 -11.14 -13.77
CA GLN A 205 -28.90 -12.21 -14.21
C GLN A 205 -28.15 -13.53 -14.45
N GLN A 206 -27.00 -13.48 -15.13
CA GLN A 206 -26.18 -14.67 -15.39
C GLN A 206 -25.67 -15.28 -14.08
N LEU A 207 -25.16 -14.47 -13.15
CA LEU A 207 -24.67 -14.96 -11.86
C LEU A 207 -25.79 -15.59 -11.02
N ALA A 208 -26.98 -15.00 -11.00
CA ALA A 208 -28.13 -15.60 -10.33
C ALA A 208 -28.54 -16.95 -10.96
N GLY A 209 -28.43 -17.07 -12.28
CA GLY A 209 -28.61 -18.34 -13.00
C GLY A 209 -27.55 -19.37 -12.62
N TYR A 210 -26.28 -18.98 -12.62
CA TYR A 210 -25.17 -19.86 -12.30
C TYR A 210 -25.18 -20.29 -10.83
N ALA A 211 -25.51 -19.39 -9.91
CA ALA A 211 -25.63 -19.70 -8.48
C ALA A 211 -26.71 -20.76 -8.23
N ARG A 212 -27.87 -20.65 -8.89
CA ARG A 212 -28.91 -21.68 -8.82
C ARG A 212 -28.45 -23.02 -9.41
N ALA A 213 -27.79 -23.00 -10.57
CA ALA A 213 -27.28 -24.21 -11.20
C ALA A 213 -26.12 -24.86 -10.43
N ALA A 214 -25.40 -24.08 -9.62
CA ALA A 214 -24.29 -24.51 -8.79
C ALA A 214 -24.69 -24.91 -7.37
N ASP A 215 -25.98 -24.83 -7.02
CA ASP A 215 -26.47 -24.99 -5.64
C ASP A 215 -25.71 -24.09 -4.64
N GLY A 216 -25.41 -22.87 -5.08
CA GLY A 216 -24.65 -21.89 -4.30
C GLY A 216 -23.13 -22.10 -4.25
N ASP A 217 -22.55 -23.14 -4.88
CA ASP A 217 -21.09 -23.30 -4.91
C ASP A 217 -20.43 -22.19 -5.73
N GLN A 218 -19.87 -21.22 -5.02
CA GLN A 218 -19.26 -20.03 -5.61
C GLN A 218 -18.08 -20.36 -6.53
N SER A 219 -17.32 -21.43 -6.28
CA SER A 219 -16.24 -21.86 -7.16
C SER A 219 -16.80 -22.31 -8.51
N VAL A 220 -17.92 -23.04 -8.51
CA VAL A 220 -18.64 -23.44 -9.71
C VAL A 220 -19.24 -22.23 -10.42
N VAL A 221 -19.79 -21.25 -9.70
CA VAL A 221 -20.27 -19.98 -10.27
C VAL A 221 -19.15 -19.24 -11.01
N ASP A 222 -17.98 -19.10 -10.39
CA ASP A 222 -16.83 -18.39 -10.97
C ASP A 222 -16.33 -19.05 -12.25
N LYS A 223 -16.19 -20.37 -12.21
CA LYS A 223 -15.76 -21.17 -13.36
C LYS A 223 -16.77 -21.10 -14.48
N THR A 224 -18.07 -21.11 -14.15
CA THR A 224 -19.16 -20.99 -15.13
C THR A 224 -19.17 -19.61 -15.77
N TYR A 225 -18.92 -18.55 -15.00
CA TYR A 225 -18.88 -17.18 -15.52
C TYR A 225 -17.75 -16.99 -16.55
N TYR A 226 -16.54 -17.48 -16.24
CA TYR A 226 -15.38 -17.33 -17.12
C TYR A 226 -15.34 -18.36 -18.27
N GLY A 227 -15.60 -19.63 -17.97
CA GLY A 227 -15.45 -20.75 -18.92
C GLY A 227 -16.75 -21.20 -19.57
N GLY A 228 -17.89 -20.60 -19.23
CA GLY A 228 -19.21 -21.04 -19.65
C GLY A 228 -19.71 -22.29 -18.91
N PRO A 229 -20.95 -22.73 -19.18
CA PRO A 229 -21.62 -23.82 -18.45
C PRO A 229 -21.11 -25.22 -18.77
N ASN A 230 -20.38 -25.40 -19.89
CA ASN A 230 -19.84 -26.70 -20.25
C ASN A 230 -18.59 -27.02 -19.43
N ARG A 231 -18.77 -27.80 -18.35
CA ARG A 231 -17.69 -28.21 -17.44
C ARG A 231 -16.52 -28.91 -18.13
N LYS A 232 -16.73 -29.55 -19.29
CA LYS A 232 -15.65 -30.20 -20.06
C LYS A 232 -14.64 -29.20 -20.63
N MET A 233 -15.02 -27.92 -20.76
CA MET A 233 -14.16 -26.84 -21.21
C MET A 233 -13.37 -26.20 -20.07
N TRP A 234 -13.63 -26.59 -18.82
CA TRP A 234 -12.94 -26.02 -17.67
C TRP A 234 -11.54 -26.61 -17.56
N GLY A 235 -10.54 -25.73 -17.62
CA GLY A 235 -9.14 -26.10 -17.52
C GLY A 235 -8.40 -25.26 -16.47
N LYS A 236 -7.07 -25.24 -16.60
CA LYS A 236 -6.17 -24.47 -15.71
C LYS A 236 -6.56 -22.99 -15.62
N ASN A 237 -6.88 -22.35 -16.74
CA ASN A 237 -7.30 -20.94 -16.77
C ASN A 237 -8.60 -20.68 -16.00
N THR A 238 -9.62 -21.52 -16.19
CA THR A 238 -10.91 -21.41 -15.50
C THR A 238 -10.76 -21.63 -13.99
N ASN A 239 -9.94 -22.60 -13.59
CA ASN A 239 -9.63 -22.84 -12.18
C ASN A 239 -8.84 -21.67 -11.56
N GLN A 240 -7.86 -21.11 -12.29
CA GLN A 240 -7.08 -19.98 -11.81
C GLN A 240 -7.94 -18.72 -11.65
N TYR A 241 -8.86 -18.47 -12.57
CA TYR A 241 -9.80 -17.35 -12.47
C TYR A 241 -10.64 -17.45 -11.18
N ALA A 242 -11.22 -18.62 -10.89
CA ALA A 242 -11.98 -18.84 -9.65
C ALA A 242 -11.11 -18.68 -8.40
N ALA A 243 -9.86 -19.19 -8.42
CA ALA A 243 -8.92 -19.01 -7.32
C ALA A 243 -8.57 -17.54 -7.07
N ASN A 244 -8.38 -16.77 -8.16
CA ASN A 244 -8.12 -15.33 -8.09
C ASN A 244 -9.31 -14.58 -7.47
N LEU A 245 -10.56 -14.87 -7.87
CA LEU A 245 -11.75 -14.26 -7.26
C LEU A 245 -11.93 -14.63 -5.79
N ALA A 246 -11.67 -15.89 -5.42
CA ALA A 246 -11.72 -16.32 -4.03
C ALA A 246 -10.70 -15.56 -3.15
N ALA A 247 -9.50 -15.32 -3.67
CA ALA A 247 -8.48 -14.52 -2.96
C ALA A 247 -8.92 -13.06 -2.78
N VAL A 248 -9.56 -12.46 -3.80
CA VAL A 248 -10.12 -11.11 -3.71
C VAL A 248 -11.27 -11.05 -2.69
N ARG A 249 -12.19 -12.01 -2.69
CA ARG A 249 -13.26 -12.09 -1.67
C ARG A 249 -12.71 -12.17 -0.26
N SER A 250 -11.67 -12.98 -0.04
CA SER A 250 -11.00 -13.07 1.26
C SER A 250 -10.45 -11.71 1.70
N ALA A 251 -9.78 -11.00 0.80
CA ALA A 251 -9.26 -9.65 1.07
C ALA A 251 -10.38 -8.64 1.36
N MET A 252 -11.50 -8.68 0.62
CA MET A 252 -12.68 -7.85 0.87
C MET A 252 -13.36 -8.16 2.22
N GLY A 253 -13.48 -9.44 2.56
CA GLY A 253 -14.04 -9.90 3.83
C GLY A 253 -13.23 -9.40 5.03
N ASN A 254 -11.90 -9.47 4.94
CA ASN A 254 -11.02 -8.98 5.99
C ASN A 254 -11.08 -7.45 6.14
N GLN A 255 -11.23 -6.70 5.04
CA GLN A 255 -11.37 -5.24 5.07
C GLN A 255 -12.69 -4.81 5.73
N SER A 256 -13.80 -5.44 5.35
CA SER A 256 -15.13 -5.11 5.87
C SER A 256 -15.29 -5.52 7.34
N ALA A 257 -14.83 -6.70 7.72
CA ALA A 257 -14.85 -7.14 9.11
C ALA A 257 -13.95 -6.28 10.02
N GLY A 258 -12.78 -5.88 9.53
CA GLY A 258 -11.87 -4.99 10.25
C GLY A 258 -12.46 -3.60 10.47
N ALA A 259 -13.07 -3.00 9.45
CA ALA A 259 -13.73 -1.70 9.56
C ALA A 259 -14.95 -1.75 10.50
N ALA A 260 -15.81 -2.78 10.36
CA ALA A 260 -16.97 -2.94 11.24
C ALA A 260 -16.56 -3.17 12.70
N ALA A 261 -15.50 -3.96 12.95
CA ALA A 261 -14.96 -4.14 14.29
C ALA A 261 -14.41 -2.83 14.87
N LEU A 262 -13.76 -1.99 14.05
CA LEU A 262 -13.32 -0.67 14.47
C LEU A 262 -14.50 0.24 14.83
N ASP A 263 -15.51 0.34 13.97
CA ASP A 263 -16.69 1.18 14.21
C ASP A 263 -17.44 0.74 15.46
N GLN A 264 -17.67 -0.58 15.62
CA GLN A 264 -18.31 -1.14 16.81
C GLN A 264 -17.49 -0.82 18.06
N ALA A 265 -16.18 -1.01 18.01
CA ALA A 265 -15.33 -0.81 19.17
C ALA A 265 -15.06 0.68 19.48
N GLN A 266 -15.23 1.58 18.50
CA GLN A 266 -15.26 3.05 18.71
C GLN A 266 -16.59 3.53 19.30
N SER A 267 -17.70 2.85 19.00
CA SER A 267 -19.02 3.20 19.55
C SER A 267 -19.19 2.82 21.02
N GLN A 268 -18.42 1.84 21.51
CA GLN A 268 -18.46 1.46 22.92
C GLN A 268 -17.58 2.38 23.77
N PRO A 269 -18.09 2.93 24.89
CA PRO A 269 -17.26 3.71 25.81
C PRO A 269 -16.16 2.83 26.37
N SER A 270 -14.94 3.36 26.47
CA SER A 270 -13.81 2.64 27.06
C SER A 270 -14.07 2.32 28.54
N PRO A 271 -13.41 1.31 29.12
CA PRO A 271 -13.46 1.05 30.57
C PRO A 271 -13.18 2.31 31.41
N ALA A 272 -12.24 3.16 30.97
CA ALA A 272 -12.00 4.46 31.59
C ALA A 272 -13.23 5.38 31.53
N ALA A 273 -13.81 5.57 30.34
CA ALA A 273 -14.99 6.41 30.16
C ALA A 273 -16.22 5.89 30.93
N GLN A 274 -16.41 4.57 31.01
CA GLN A 274 -17.47 3.95 31.80
C GLN A 274 -17.29 4.23 33.30
N LEU A 275 -16.07 4.15 33.79
CA LEU A 275 -15.76 4.43 35.19
C LEU A 275 -15.96 5.92 35.50
N ASP A 276 -15.49 6.80 34.63
CA ASP A 276 -15.67 8.24 34.76
C ASP A 276 -17.14 8.65 34.75
N ALA A 277 -17.96 8.02 33.92
CA ALA A 277 -19.41 8.23 33.92
C ALA A 277 -20.04 7.85 35.27
N ARG A 278 -19.59 6.76 35.91
CA ARG A 278 -20.07 6.35 37.25
C ARG A 278 -19.65 7.33 38.33
N VAL A 279 -18.39 7.75 38.31
CA VAL A 279 -17.85 8.75 39.26
C VAL A 279 -18.61 10.06 39.12
N ASN A 280 -18.85 10.53 37.90
CA ASN A 280 -19.60 11.76 37.63
C ASN A 280 -21.09 11.64 38.02
N ALA A 281 -21.65 10.43 38.03
CA ALA A 281 -22.99 10.16 38.54
C ALA A 281 -23.05 10.10 40.08
N GLY A 282 -21.95 10.39 40.79
CA GLY A 282 -21.88 10.34 42.25
C GLY A 282 -21.86 8.92 42.82
N VAL A 283 -21.63 7.90 41.99
CA VAL A 283 -21.55 6.52 42.45
C VAL A 283 -20.19 6.28 43.07
N GLU A 284 -20.16 5.92 44.35
CA GLU A 284 -18.93 5.58 45.05
C GLU A 284 -18.23 4.39 44.35
N THR A 285 -16.95 4.57 44.03
CA THR A 285 -16.22 3.68 43.14
C THR A 285 -14.97 3.15 43.86
N PRO A 286 -14.93 1.86 44.24
CA PRO A 286 -13.82 1.32 45.02
C PRO A 286 -12.55 1.19 44.17
N VAL A 287 -11.37 1.17 44.81
CA VAL A 287 -10.05 0.98 44.16
C VAL A 287 -10.04 -0.24 43.23
N THR A 288 -10.71 -1.32 43.60
CA THR A 288 -10.82 -2.55 42.79
C THR A 288 -11.52 -2.32 41.44
N ALA A 289 -12.44 -1.36 41.35
CA ALA A 289 -13.09 -0.99 40.10
C ALA A 289 -12.11 -0.28 39.15
N TYR A 290 -11.26 0.62 39.66
CA TYR A 290 -10.21 1.26 38.86
C TYR A 290 -9.16 0.24 38.36
N GLN A 291 -8.76 -0.71 39.21
CA GLN A 291 -7.85 -1.79 38.83
C GLN A 291 -8.45 -2.72 37.76
N GLY A 292 -9.74 -3.05 37.91
CA GLY A 292 -10.49 -3.81 36.92
C GLY A 292 -10.58 -3.08 35.58
N ALA A 293 -10.91 -1.79 35.61
CA ALA A 293 -10.95 -0.93 34.43
C ALA A 293 -9.58 -0.86 33.74
N THR A 294 -8.49 -0.67 34.51
CA THR A 294 -7.11 -0.63 33.99
C THR A 294 -6.73 -1.92 33.26
N SER A 295 -7.09 -3.08 33.83
CA SER A 295 -6.82 -4.38 33.22
C SER A 295 -7.68 -4.64 31.97
N ALA A 296 -8.94 -4.21 31.98
CA ALA A 296 -9.80 -4.27 30.80
C ALA A 296 -9.28 -3.36 29.68
N GLN A 297 -8.85 -2.15 30.02
CA GLN A 297 -8.23 -1.18 29.11
C GLN A 297 -6.98 -1.78 28.45
N GLN A 298 -6.10 -2.43 29.24
CA GLN A 298 -4.89 -3.10 28.72
C GLN A 298 -5.22 -4.16 27.65
N ARG A 299 -6.27 -4.97 27.87
CA ARG A 299 -6.70 -5.99 26.90
C ARG A 299 -7.16 -5.35 25.59
N MET A 300 -7.89 -4.24 25.66
CA MET A 300 -8.30 -3.51 24.45
C MET A 300 -7.10 -2.92 23.71
N ILE A 301 -6.14 -2.31 24.43
CA ILE A 301 -4.90 -1.79 23.83
C ILE A 301 -4.18 -2.92 23.07
N SER A 302 -4.00 -4.07 23.69
CA SER A 302 -3.36 -5.22 23.03
C SER A 302 -4.15 -5.72 21.81
N MET A 303 -5.48 -5.78 21.89
CA MET A 303 -6.34 -6.15 20.78
C MET A 303 -6.18 -5.19 19.60
N TYR A 304 -6.28 -3.89 19.83
CA TYR A 304 -6.13 -2.89 18.78
C TYR A 304 -4.73 -2.91 18.15
N THR A 305 -3.68 -3.06 18.95
CA THR A 305 -2.32 -3.23 18.43
C THR A 305 -2.21 -4.47 17.54
N GLN A 306 -2.77 -5.61 17.94
CA GLN A 306 -2.79 -6.83 17.11
C GLN A 306 -3.60 -6.65 15.83
N MET A 307 -4.74 -5.96 15.88
CA MET A 307 -5.56 -5.64 14.71
C MET A 307 -4.81 -4.69 13.76
N GLY A 308 -4.09 -3.70 14.29
CA GLY A 308 -3.21 -2.82 13.53
C GLY A 308 -2.12 -3.59 12.79
N GLN A 309 -1.46 -4.53 13.47
CA GLN A 309 -0.44 -5.39 12.87
C GLN A 309 -1.01 -6.31 11.78
N ARG A 310 -2.22 -6.85 11.97
CA ARG A 310 -2.91 -7.65 10.95
C ARG A 310 -3.26 -6.79 9.74
N ALA A 311 -3.92 -5.64 9.94
CA ALA A 311 -4.26 -4.72 8.87
C ALA A 311 -3.03 -4.27 8.08
N GLN A 312 -1.89 -4.04 8.75
CA GLN A 312 -0.63 -3.70 8.10
C GLN A 312 -0.08 -4.85 7.25
N ARG A 313 -0.08 -6.09 7.76
CA ARG A 313 0.30 -7.28 6.98
C ARG A 313 -0.61 -7.51 5.79
N ASP A 314 -1.89 -7.20 5.94
CA ASP A 314 -2.89 -7.28 4.88
C ASP A 314 -2.80 -6.12 3.87
N GLY A 315 -1.81 -5.23 4.01
CA GLY A 315 -1.58 -4.05 3.17
C GLY A 315 -2.62 -2.94 3.33
N ASN A 316 -3.46 -3.01 4.36
CA ASN A 316 -4.42 -1.97 4.71
C ASN A 316 -3.80 -0.97 5.69
N GLY A 317 -2.84 -0.19 5.21
CA GLY A 317 -2.10 0.79 6.03
C GLY A 317 -3.02 1.83 6.70
N ARG A 318 -4.09 2.27 6.03
CA ARG A 318 -5.04 3.25 6.60
C ARG A 318 -5.78 2.68 7.81
N LEU A 319 -6.31 1.47 7.69
CA LEU A 319 -6.98 0.79 8.81
C LEU A 319 -6.00 0.47 9.95
N ALA A 320 -4.77 0.07 9.60
CA ALA A 320 -3.72 -0.16 10.58
C ALA A 320 -3.42 1.10 11.41
N MET A 321 -3.27 2.26 10.75
CA MET A 321 -3.08 3.54 11.43
C MET A 321 -4.27 3.88 12.34
N GLN A 322 -5.51 3.61 11.92
CA GLN A 322 -6.69 3.84 12.76
C GLN A 322 -6.67 2.97 14.03
N PHE A 323 -6.29 1.69 13.90
CA PHE A 323 -6.15 0.81 15.06
C PHE A 323 -5.03 1.25 16.00
N TYR A 324 -3.87 1.63 15.48
CA TYR A 324 -2.78 2.14 16.31
C TYR A 324 -3.14 3.46 17.00
N ALA A 325 -3.83 4.37 16.31
CA ALA A 325 -4.33 5.61 16.91
C ALA A 325 -5.33 5.34 18.04
N GLN A 326 -6.21 4.35 17.87
CA GLN A 326 -7.14 3.94 18.92
C GLN A 326 -6.42 3.30 20.12
N ALA A 327 -5.42 2.45 19.88
CA ALA A 327 -4.58 1.89 20.94
C ALA A 327 -3.84 2.99 21.72
N ASP A 328 -3.27 3.97 21.02
CA ASP A 328 -2.59 5.13 21.60
C ASP A 328 -3.55 5.96 22.47
N LYS A 329 -4.76 6.26 21.96
CA LYS A 329 -5.80 6.93 22.76
C LYS A 329 -6.09 6.19 24.07
N LEU A 330 -6.35 4.88 23.98
CA LEU A 330 -6.67 4.05 25.15
C LEU A 330 -5.52 3.95 26.15
N GLN A 331 -4.28 3.98 25.69
CA GLN A 331 -3.10 4.03 26.54
C GLN A 331 -3.01 5.35 27.31
N GLY A 332 -3.46 6.47 26.73
CA GLY A 332 -3.56 7.75 27.44
C GLY A 332 -4.57 7.67 28.58
N GLU A 333 -5.77 7.18 28.28
CA GLU A 333 -6.83 6.96 29.27
C GLU A 333 -6.43 5.95 30.38
N GLN A 334 -5.59 4.96 30.05
CA GLN A 334 -5.05 4.03 31.03
C GLN A 334 -4.14 4.70 32.06
N ILE A 335 -3.28 5.61 31.60
CA ILE A 335 -2.40 6.40 32.48
C ILE A 335 -3.25 7.25 33.43
N ASP A 336 -4.32 7.86 32.93
CA ASP A 336 -5.25 8.64 33.74
C ASP A 336 -5.99 7.77 34.78
N LEU A 337 -6.40 6.55 34.40
CA LEU A 337 -6.99 5.58 35.32
C LEU A 337 -6.02 5.18 36.44
N GLN A 338 -4.75 4.94 36.12
CA GLN A 338 -3.73 4.60 37.11
C GLN A 338 -3.51 5.74 38.09
N ARG A 339 -3.47 6.99 37.61
CA ARG A 339 -3.38 8.18 38.47
C ARG A 339 -4.59 8.30 39.41
N LYS A 340 -5.81 8.13 38.89
CA LYS A 340 -7.03 8.13 39.71
C LYS A 340 -7.05 7.00 40.74
N THR A 341 -6.52 5.83 40.39
CA THR A 341 -6.37 4.71 41.33
C THR A 341 -5.51 5.11 42.53
N LEU A 342 -4.38 5.78 42.26
CA LEU A 342 -3.48 6.26 43.31
C LEU A 342 -4.15 7.36 44.16
N ASP A 343 -4.87 8.29 43.54
CA ASP A 343 -5.63 9.34 44.25
C ASP A 343 -6.65 8.72 45.22
N VAL A 344 -7.47 7.76 44.77
CA VAL A 344 -8.47 7.08 45.61
C VAL A 344 -7.80 6.27 46.72
N GLN A 345 -6.70 5.56 46.41
CA GLN A 345 -5.95 4.81 47.42
C GLN A 345 -5.36 5.73 48.48
N LYS A 346 -4.84 6.90 48.09
CA LYS A 346 -4.34 7.93 49.00
C LYS A 346 -5.46 8.47 49.90
N SER A 347 -6.61 8.84 49.33
CA SER A 347 -7.76 9.31 50.12
C SER A 347 -8.25 8.26 51.11
N ALA A 348 -8.32 6.99 50.71
CA ALA A 348 -8.71 5.90 51.60
C ALA A 348 -7.71 5.67 52.74
N ASN A 349 -6.40 5.80 52.47
CA ASN A 349 -5.37 5.73 53.51
C ASN A 349 -5.50 6.90 54.49
N ASP A 350 -5.69 8.13 54.00
CA ASP A 350 -5.89 9.33 54.83
C ASP A 350 -7.15 9.21 55.70
N GLU A 351 -8.24 8.64 55.17
CA GLU A 351 -9.48 8.41 55.91
C GLU A 351 -9.32 7.31 56.97
N THR A 352 -8.63 6.21 56.63
CA THR A 352 -8.27 5.14 57.59
C THR A 352 -7.45 5.70 58.75
N ALA A 353 -6.48 6.57 58.45
CA ALA A 353 -5.66 7.24 59.45
C ALA A 353 -6.50 8.07 60.42
N LYS A 354 -7.39 8.92 59.88
CA LYS A 354 -8.26 9.80 60.65
C LYS A 354 -9.24 9.00 61.52
N LEU A 355 -9.86 7.98 60.95
CA LEU A 355 -10.80 7.13 61.68
C LEU A 355 -10.10 6.35 62.79
N ALA A 356 -8.95 5.72 62.51
CA ALA A 356 -8.16 5.02 63.51
C ALA A 356 -7.73 5.93 64.66
N ALA A 357 -7.33 7.18 64.38
CA ALA A 357 -6.97 8.16 65.39
C ALA A 357 -8.17 8.64 66.24
N SER A 358 -9.39 8.51 65.73
CA SER A 358 -10.62 8.90 66.44
C SER A 358 -11.16 7.81 67.38
N VAL A 359 -10.64 6.58 67.31
CA VAL A 359 -11.09 5.46 68.16
C VAL A 359 -10.53 5.61 69.59
N ASN A 360 -11.41 5.79 70.56
CA ASN A 360 -11.08 6.02 71.97
C ASN A 360 -11.79 5.07 72.94
N ASP A 361 -12.79 4.32 72.48
CA ASP A 361 -13.56 3.33 73.24
C ASP A 361 -14.03 2.16 72.35
N GLN A 362 -14.73 1.19 72.94
CA GLN A 362 -15.23 0.02 72.20
C GLN A 362 -16.29 0.42 71.14
N THR A 363 -17.15 1.39 71.43
CA THR A 363 -18.22 1.82 70.52
C THR A 363 -17.66 2.44 69.23
N SER A 364 -16.70 3.37 69.36
CA SER A 364 -15.98 3.97 68.24
C SER A 364 -15.15 2.94 67.48
N TYR A 365 -14.59 1.95 68.17
CA TYR A 365 -13.88 0.83 67.56
C TYR A 365 -14.80 -0.05 66.71
N ASP A 366 -15.98 -0.42 67.22
CA ASP A 366 -16.97 -1.21 66.47
C ASP A 366 -17.43 -0.46 65.22
N GLY A 367 -17.60 0.87 65.33
CA GLY A 367 -17.86 1.77 64.21
C GLY A 367 -16.74 1.77 63.16
N PHE A 368 -15.48 1.86 63.60
CA PHE A 368 -14.31 1.76 62.73
C PHE A 368 -14.24 0.40 62.02
N ILE A 369 -14.44 -0.71 62.74
CA ILE A 369 -14.45 -2.06 62.14
C ILE A 369 -15.60 -2.22 61.15
N ALA A 370 -16.78 -1.65 61.43
CA ALA A 370 -17.89 -1.66 60.51
C ALA A 370 -17.56 -0.90 59.21
N GLN A 371 -16.98 0.31 59.31
CA GLN A 371 -16.51 1.07 58.14
C GLN A 371 -15.40 0.34 57.39
N LEU A 372 -14.44 -0.25 58.11
CA LEU A 372 -13.36 -1.04 57.51
C LEU A 372 -13.94 -2.23 56.74
N ARG A 373 -14.94 -2.93 57.27
CA ARG A 373 -15.64 -4.03 56.56
C ARG A 373 -16.39 -3.55 55.32
N GLN A 374 -16.90 -2.33 55.32
CA GLN A 374 -17.63 -1.75 54.19
C GLN A 374 -16.70 -1.16 53.12
N ASN A 375 -15.48 -0.74 53.49
CA ASN A 375 -14.54 -0.09 52.58
C ASN A 375 -13.30 -0.98 52.29
N PRO A 376 -13.24 -1.64 51.12
CA PRO A 376 -12.13 -2.54 50.76
C PRO A 376 -10.75 -1.86 50.74
N ALA A 377 -10.70 -0.55 50.47
CA ALA A 377 -9.44 0.19 50.44
C ALA A 377 -8.89 0.38 51.87
N MET A 378 -9.76 0.67 52.85
CA MET A 378 -9.38 0.69 54.26
C MET A 378 -8.92 -0.69 54.75
N GLN A 379 -9.56 -1.78 54.29
CA GLN A 379 -9.12 -3.14 54.62
C GLN A 379 -7.69 -3.40 54.14
N ALA A 380 -7.37 -2.97 52.93
CA ALA A 380 -6.02 -3.11 52.39
C ALA A 380 -5.01 -2.33 53.22
N ALA A 381 -5.36 -1.13 53.71
CA ALA A 381 -4.52 -0.33 54.60
C ALA A 381 -4.32 -0.97 55.99
N ALA A 382 -5.34 -1.66 56.51
CA ALA A 382 -5.28 -2.34 57.81
C ALA A 382 -4.76 -3.79 57.74
N ARG A 383 -4.44 -4.32 56.55
CA ARG A 383 -3.89 -5.69 56.42
C ARG A 383 -2.62 -5.84 57.24
N GLY A 384 -2.54 -6.94 57.98
CA GLY A 384 -1.38 -7.30 58.79
C GLY A 384 -1.42 -6.83 60.25
N LEU A 385 -2.46 -6.08 60.66
CA LEU A 385 -2.64 -5.70 62.07
C LEU A 385 -3.37 -6.78 62.90
N ASN A 386 -4.06 -7.73 62.27
CA ASN A 386 -4.83 -8.80 62.95
C ASN A 386 -5.70 -8.24 64.09
N LEU A 387 -6.60 -7.32 63.73
CA LEU A 387 -7.57 -6.75 64.65
C LEU A 387 -8.52 -7.86 65.15
N THR A 388 -8.62 -8.01 66.46
CA THR A 388 -9.34 -9.09 67.16
C THR A 388 -10.82 -8.80 67.37
N GLY A 389 -11.23 -7.53 67.30
CA GLY A 389 -12.59 -7.11 67.65
C GLY A 389 -12.71 -6.51 69.06
N ASP A 390 -11.66 -6.61 69.87
CA ASP A 390 -11.61 -6.04 71.23
C ASP A 390 -10.73 -4.79 71.23
N TYR A 391 -11.32 -3.64 71.57
CA TYR A 391 -10.61 -2.36 71.62
C TYR A 391 -9.42 -2.40 72.58
N THR A 392 -9.55 -3.03 73.75
CA THR A 392 -8.49 -3.11 74.75
C THR A 392 -7.30 -3.91 74.22
N ALA A 393 -7.59 -5.03 73.55
CA ALA A 393 -6.58 -5.88 72.93
C ALA A 393 -5.93 -5.23 71.69
N ASP A 394 -6.67 -4.39 70.96
CA ASP A 394 -6.22 -3.78 69.71
C ASP A 394 -5.75 -2.33 69.85
N ARG A 395 -5.89 -1.70 71.01
CA ARG A 395 -5.52 -0.29 71.24
C ARG A 395 -4.10 0.04 70.78
N GLN A 396 -3.14 -0.82 71.11
CA GLN A 396 -1.75 -0.65 70.68
C GLN A 396 -1.60 -0.81 69.16
N LYS A 397 -2.38 -1.69 68.53
CA LYS A 397 -2.39 -1.88 67.07
C LYS A 397 -3.04 -0.69 66.35
N LEU A 398 -4.05 -0.06 66.93
CA LEU A 398 -4.69 1.16 66.42
C LEU A 398 -3.77 2.38 66.55
N ALA A 399 -3.08 2.52 67.68
CA ALA A 399 -2.03 3.53 67.83
C ALA A 399 -0.89 3.28 66.82
N THR A 400 -0.48 2.02 66.67
CA THR A 400 0.48 1.62 65.63
C THR A 400 -0.07 1.88 64.24
N LEU A 401 -1.38 1.74 63.99
CA LEU A 401 -2.01 2.04 62.71
C LEU A 401 -2.07 3.55 62.46
N ALA A 402 -2.27 4.39 63.48
CA ALA A 402 -2.24 5.85 63.36
C ALA A 402 -0.81 6.37 63.11
N ASP A 403 0.18 5.84 63.83
CA ASP A 403 1.60 6.16 63.63
C ASP A 403 2.13 5.58 62.32
N ARG A 404 1.80 4.30 62.02
CA ARG A 404 2.04 3.73 60.70
C ARG A 404 1.27 4.50 59.66
N ALA A 405 0.09 5.05 59.90
CA ALA A 405 -0.59 5.81 58.87
C ALA A 405 0.17 7.07 58.54
N LEU A 406 0.88 7.70 59.48
CA LEU A 406 1.85 8.77 59.17
C LEU A 406 3.04 8.26 58.35
N THR A 407 3.65 7.13 58.74
CA THR A 407 4.83 6.59 58.02
C THR A 407 4.49 5.95 56.67
N ILE A 408 3.37 5.24 56.59
CA ILE A 408 2.75 4.66 55.40
C ILE A 408 2.22 5.78 54.53
N LYS A 409 1.68 6.88 55.08
CA LYS A 409 1.35 8.07 54.28
C LYS A 409 2.60 8.65 53.65
N ASP A 410 3.71 8.80 54.38
CA ASP A 410 4.95 9.30 53.79
C ASP A 410 5.53 8.32 52.74
N GLN A 411 5.49 7.01 53.01
CA GLN A 411 5.95 5.98 52.06
C GLN A 411 5.01 5.86 50.85
N ALA A 412 3.70 5.95 51.05
CA ALA A 412 2.69 5.91 50.00
C ALA A 412 2.70 7.21 49.19
N ASP A 413 2.93 8.37 49.81
CA ASP A 413 3.13 9.65 49.12
C ASP A 413 4.42 9.62 48.32
N LEU A 414 5.50 9.03 48.84
CA LEU A 414 6.73 8.85 48.08
C LEU A 414 6.54 7.88 46.91
N ALA A 415 5.83 6.76 47.13
CA ALA A 415 5.50 5.79 46.08
C ALA A 415 4.57 6.40 45.01
N ASP A 416 3.56 7.16 45.42
CA ASP A 416 2.65 7.91 44.56
C ASP A 416 3.41 8.97 43.76
N ARG A 417 4.29 9.77 44.39
CA ARG A 417 5.16 10.73 43.67
C ARG A 417 6.05 10.03 42.65
N ARG A 418 6.66 8.89 43.00
CA ARG A 418 7.48 8.10 42.05
C ARG A 418 6.64 7.55 40.90
N ALA A 419 5.45 7.02 41.19
CA ALA A 419 4.54 6.50 40.19
C ALA A 419 4.04 7.62 39.26
N ARG A 420 3.63 8.78 39.80
CA ARG A 420 3.26 9.97 39.01
C ARG A 420 4.40 10.44 38.14
N LEU A 421 5.61 10.56 38.70
CA LEU A 421 6.79 10.95 37.92
C LEU A 421 7.04 9.97 36.77
N GLN A 422 6.89 8.67 37.00
CA GLN A 422 7.02 7.65 35.96
C GLN A 422 5.92 7.77 34.89
N LEU A 423 4.67 8.05 35.29
CA LEU A 423 3.56 8.27 34.36
C LEU A 423 3.73 9.55 33.54
N ASP A 424 4.21 10.63 34.17
CA ASP A 424 4.52 11.89 33.51
C ASP A 424 5.67 11.70 32.50
N GLN A 425 6.71 10.94 32.88
CA GLN A 425 7.79 10.55 31.96
C GLN A 425 7.28 9.71 30.78
N GLN A 426 6.36 8.76 31.01
CA GLN A 426 5.76 7.97 29.93
C GLN A 426 4.91 8.85 29.00
N ARG A 427 4.17 9.81 29.54
CA ARG A 427 3.38 10.76 28.76
C ARG A 427 4.28 11.66 27.93
N GLU A 428 5.32 12.23 28.53
CA GLU A 428 6.31 13.06 27.85
C GLU A 428 7.02 12.28 26.73
N GLN A 429 7.45 11.04 26.98
CA GLN A 429 8.02 10.16 25.96
C GLN A 429 7.06 9.91 24.80
N ARG A 430 5.76 9.76 25.07
CA ARG A 430 4.74 9.58 24.01
C ARG A 430 4.50 10.87 23.23
N GLU A 431 4.42 12.01 23.89
CA GLU A 431 4.29 13.32 23.23
C GLU A 431 5.54 13.62 22.38
N GLN A 432 6.73 13.32 22.89
CA GLN A 432 7.99 13.41 22.16
C GLN A 432 8.03 12.44 20.97
N ALA A 433 7.60 11.19 21.14
CA ALA A 433 7.53 10.23 20.04
C ALA A 433 6.55 10.69 18.94
N LYS A 434 5.45 11.34 19.30
CA LYS A 434 4.54 11.97 18.31
C LYS A 434 5.20 13.11 17.55
N PHE A 435 6.02 13.91 18.23
CA PHE A 435 6.78 14.99 17.60
C PHE A 435 7.92 14.48 16.72
N ASP A 436 8.59 13.40 17.13
CA ASP A 436 9.72 12.82 16.41
C ASP A 436 9.29 11.87 15.28
N ALA A 437 8.08 11.29 15.33
CA ALA A 437 7.59 10.36 14.32
C ALA A 437 7.65 10.92 12.88
N PRO A 438 7.21 12.15 12.57
CA PRO A 438 7.37 12.73 11.25
C PRO A 438 8.84 12.89 10.82
N ARG A 439 9.74 13.20 11.76
CA ARG A 439 11.18 13.35 11.49
C ARG A 439 11.82 12.01 11.18
N ILE A 440 11.48 10.97 11.95
CA ILE A 440 11.92 9.60 11.73
C ILE A 440 11.41 9.09 10.38
N ALA A 441 10.12 9.31 10.07
CA ALA A 441 9.53 8.92 8.79
C ALA A 441 10.21 9.62 7.60
N HIS A 442 10.52 10.91 7.74
CA HIS A 442 11.27 11.65 6.73
C HIS A 442 12.70 11.11 6.55
N ALA A 443 13.42 10.85 7.64
CA ALA A 443 14.77 10.28 7.59
C ALA A 443 14.78 8.87 6.95
N GLN A 444 13.79 8.04 7.28
CA GLN A 444 13.61 6.72 6.66
C GLN A 444 13.32 6.83 5.17
N ALA A 445 12.48 7.78 4.75
CA ALA A 445 12.20 8.04 3.34
C ALA A 445 13.46 8.48 2.58
N GLN A 446 14.29 9.33 3.17
CA GLN A 446 15.58 9.74 2.59
C GLN A 446 16.54 8.55 2.45
N ALA A 447 16.64 7.68 3.45
CA ALA A 447 17.48 6.48 3.38
C ALA A 447 17.00 5.50 2.30
N ALA A 448 15.68 5.28 2.18
CA ALA A 448 15.09 4.45 1.12
C ALA A 448 15.35 5.04 -0.27
N ASP A 449 15.28 6.37 -0.39
CA ASP A 449 15.59 7.11 -1.61
C ASP A 449 17.06 6.98 -2.01
N GLN A 450 18.01 7.04 -1.06
CA GLN A 450 19.43 6.80 -1.33
C GLN A 450 19.69 5.39 -1.88
N GLN A 451 19.05 4.37 -1.31
CA GLN A 451 19.13 3.00 -1.82
C GLN A 451 18.53 2.88 -3.22
N ARG A 452 17.38 3.53 -3.46
CA ARG A 452 16.76 3.57 -4.79
C ARG A 452 17.66 4.27 -5.81
N GLN A 453 18.27 5.39 -5.46
CA GLN A 453 19.19 6.11 -6.33
C GLN A 453 20.35 5.22 -6.77
N GLN A 454 20.98 4.48 -5.86
CA GLN A 454 22.06 3.54 -6.19
C GLN A 454 21.58 2.43 -7.13
N ALA A 455 20.38 1.87 -6.91
CA ALA A 455 19.81 0.83 -7.76
C ALA A 455 19.46 1.34 -9.17
N LEU A 456 19.01 2.59 -9.29
CA LEU A 456 18.63 3.20 -10.57
C LEU A 456 19.85 3.67 -11.37
N ALA A 457 20.89 4.18 -10.71
CA ALA A 457 22.14 4.56 -11.34
C ALA A 457 22.75 3.39 -12.14
N GLY A 458 22.73 2.17 -11.58
CA GLY A 458 23.19 0.97 -12.29
C GLY A 458 22.38 0.60 -13.54
N ARG A 459 21.14 1.09 -13.64
CA ARG A 459 20.22 0.81 -14.76
C ARG A 459 20.18 1.94 -15.80
N GLY A 460 20.79 3.09 -15.53
CA GLY A 460 20.69 4.25 -16.41
C GLY A 460 19.31 4.89 -16.41
N ILE A 461 18.57 4.77 -15.31
CA ILE A 461 17.26 5.41 -15.15
C ILE A 461 17.47 6.61 -14.22
N PRO A 462 17.17 7.84 -14.64
CA PRO A 462 17.34 9.00 -13.78
C PRO A 462 16.54 8.89 -12.49
N PHE A 463 17.15 9.25 -11.37
CA PHE A 463 16.52 9.26 -10.07
C PHE A 463 15.71 10.54 -9.85
N ALA A 464 14.50 10.37 -9.31
CA ALA A 464 13.75 11.45 -8.69
C ALA A 464 13.45 11.11 -7.23
N PRO A 465 13.67 12.04 -6.29
CA PRO A 465 13.27 11.87 -4.92
C PRO A 465 11.76 11.60 -4.79
N SER A 466 11.38 10.79 -3.82
CA SER A 466 9.99 10.58 -3.46
C SER A 466 9.44 11.86 -2.83
N ILE A 467 8.12 12.06 -2.95
CA ILE A 467 7.45 13.17 -2.27
C ILE A 467 7.66 13.04 -0.76
N GLN A 468 7.73 11.83 -0.23
CA GLN A 468 7.97 11.60 1.20
C GLN A 468 9.34 12.13 1.67
N ALA A 469 10.39 11.97 0.84
CA ALA A 469 11.74 12.42 1.16
C ALA A 469 11.97 13.93 0.91
N THR A 470 11.07 14.57 0.17
CA THR A 470 11.15 16.01 -0.19
C THR A 470 10.04 16.86 0.41
N ALA A 471 9.07 16.23 1.08
CA ALA A 471 7.99 16.92 1.76
C ALA A 471 8.57 17.87 2.83
N PRO A 472 8.09 19.12 2.90
CA PRO A 472 8.47 20.02 3.98
C PRO A 472 8.25 19.37 5.35
N VAL A 473 9.21 19.52 6.25
CA VAL A 473 9.08 19.05 7.64
C VAL A 473 7.82 19.68 8.24
N GLY A 474 6.91 18.83 8.74
CA GLY A 474 5.61 19.25 9.26
C GLY A 474 4.43 19.02 8.31
N MET A 475 4.67 18.63 7.06
CA MET A 475 3.60 18.11 6.19
C MET A 475 3.07 16.78 6.78
N SER A 476 1.74 16.71 6.96
CA SER A 476 1.10 15.49 7.46
C SER A 476 1.18 14.34 6.44
N PRO A 477 1.19 13.07 6.89
CA PRO A 477 1.13 11.92 5.98
C PRO A 477 -0.03 11.99 4.98
N GLU A 478 -1.19 12.51 5.39
CA GLU A 478 -2.37 12.69 4.54
C GLU A 478 -2.13 13.71 3.42
N GLN A 479 -1.42 14.80 3.71
CA GLN A 479 -1.05 15.79 2.70
C GLN A 479 -0.05 15.23 1.69
N VAL A 480 0.94 14.44 2.16
CA VAL A 480 1.89 13.75 1.28
C VAL A 480 1.16 12.77 0.36
N ASP A 481 0.25 11.96 0.90
CA ASP A 481 -0.55 11.02 0.13
C ASP A 481 -1.49 11.70 -0.87
N ALA A 482 -2.08 12.83 -0.50
CA ALA A 482 -2.91 13.64 -1.40
C ALA A 482 -2.08 14.18 -2.59
N ALA A 483 -0.88 14.69 -2.32
CA ALA A 483 0.05 15.15 -3.36
C ALA A 483 0.46 14.01 -4.30
N ARG A 484 0.80 12.84 -3.74
CA ARG A 484 1.11 11.62 -4.50
C ARG A 484 -0.05 11.22 -5.41
N LYS A 485 -1.28 11.14 -4.90
CA LYS A 485 -2.47 10.78 -5.70
C LYS A 485 -2.72 11.75 -6.84
N LYS A 486 -2.51 13.05 -6.61
CA LYS A 486 -2.63 14.07 -7.66
C LYS A 486 -1.63 13.85 -8.79
N ILE A 487 -0.37 13.57 -8.45
CA ILE A 487 0.69 13.26 -9.42
C ILE A 487 0.37 11.96 -10.17
N GLN A 488 -0.01 10.90 -9.47
CA GLN A 488 -0.38 9.63 -10.10
C GLN A 488 -1.58 9.76 -11.05
N THR A 489 -2.58 10.57 -10.70
CA THR A 489 -3.74 10.84 -11.56
C THR A 489 -3.32 11.56 -12.85
N ALA A 490 -2.47 12.58 -12.73
CA ALA A 490 -1.90 13.28 -13.88
C ALA A 490 -1.06 12.34 -14.76
N ASN A 491 -0.19 11.53 -14.16
CA ASN A 491 0.66 10.56 -14.84
C ASN A 491 -0.18 9.51 -15.58
N ASN A 492 -1.21 8.97 -14.94
CA ASN A 492 -2.12 7.99 -15.56
C ASN A 492 -2.82 8.57 -16.80
N THR A 493 -3.21 9.84 -16.75
CA THR A 493 -3.82 10.52 -17.91
C THR A 493 -2.85 10.61 -19.08
N VAL A 494 -1.57 10.92 -18.82
CA VAL A 494 -0.54 10.98 -19.87
C VAL A 494 -0.22 9.58 -20.40
N LEU A 495 -0.04 8.58 -19.53
CA LEU A 495 0.25 7.20 -19.92
C LEU A 495 -0.88 6.58 -20.76
N GLN A 496 -2.15 6.89 -20.46
CA GLN A 496 -3.28 6.44 -21.27
C GLN A 496 -3.25 7.03 -22.69
N LYS A 497 -2.94 8.32 -22.82
CA LYS A 497 -2.74 8.96 -24.13
C LYS A 497 -1.54 8.36 -24.87
N ASP A 498 -0.45 8.09 -24.14
CA ASP A 498 0.74 7.49 -24.71
C ASP A 498 0.53 6.05 -25.20
N ALA A 499 -0.34 5.28 -24.54
CA ALA A 499 -0.68 3.92 -24.95
C ALA A 499 -1.36 3.88 -26.33
N LEU A 500 -2.19 4.88 -26.66
CA LEU A 500 -2.83 4.98 -27.98
C LEU A 500 -1.79 5.22 -29.08
N GLY A 501 -0.86 6.15 -28.84
CA GLY A 501 0.21 6.47 -29.80
C GLY A 501 1.19 5.31 -30.04
N ALA A 502 1.49 4.49 -29.03
CA ALA A 502 2.41 3.36 -29.14
C ALA A 502 1.99 2.30 -30.19
N SER A 503 0.69 2.18 -30.47
CA SER A 503 0.21 1.31 -31.56
C SER A 503 0.49 1.94 -32.93
N SER A 504 0.25 3.25 -33.06
CA SER A 504 0.45 3.99 -34.31
C SER A 504 1.94 4.06 -34.69
N ASP A 505 2.83 4.23 -33.73
CA ASP A 505 4.27 4.32 -33.99
C ASP A 505 4.82 2.97 -34.51
N ARG A 506 4.35 1.85 -33.95
CA ARG A 506 4.70 0.50 -34.46
C ARG A 506 4.17 0.26 -35.88
N ASP A 507 2.95 0.72 -36.16
CA ASP A 507 2.39 0.63 -37.51
C ASP A 507 3.17 1.51 -38.50
N ILE A 508 3.59 2.71 -38.10
CA ILE A 508 4.43 3.59 -38.93
C ILE A 508 5.77 2.92 -39.24
N MET A 509 6.44 2.32 -38.24
CA MET A 509 7.68 1.56 -38.48
C MET A 509 7.45 0.39 -39.44
N GLY A 510 6.40 -0.41 -39.25
CA GLY A 510 6.09 -1.53 -40.14
C GLY A 510 5.78 -1.11 -41.58
N LEU A 511 4.99 -0.05 -41.76
CA LEU A 511 4.63 0.49 -43.07
C LEU A 511 5.83 1.14 -43.77
N THR A 512 6.68 1.87 -43.05
CA THR A 512 7.91 2.45 -43.63
C THR A 512 8.92 1.38 -44.05
N THR A 513 9.08 0.31 -43.28
CA THR A 513 9.90 -0.85 -43.69
C THR A 513 9.37 -1.49 -44.96
N GLN A 514 8.06 -1.70 -45.09
CA GLN A 514 7.46 -2.21 -46.32
C GLN A 514 7.69 -1.28 -47.51
N LEU A 515 7.56 0.03 -47.30
CA LEU A 515 7.78 1.05 -48.32
C LEU A 515 9.23 1.05 -48.82
N LEU A 516 10.21 0.96 -47.91
CA LEU A 516 11.63 0.86 -48.25
C LEU A 516 11.91 -0.39 -49.07
N GLY A 517 11.35 -1.53 -48.68
CA GLY A 517 11.48 -2.78 -49.44
C GLY A 517 10.92 -2.69 -50.86
N LEU A 518 9.88 -1.89 -51.10
CA LEU A 518 9.38 -1.62 -52.46
C LEU A 518 10.30 -0.70 -53.25
N LEU A 519 10.88 0.32 -52.59
CA LEU A 519 11.81 1.25 -53.22
C LEU A 519 13.19 0.63 -53.53
N ASP A 520 13.53 -0.49 -52.91
CA ASP A 520 14.76 -1.25 -53.17
C ASP A 520 14.63 -2.24 -54.34
N LYS A 521 13.42 -2.66 -54.70
CA LYS A 521 13.20 -3.51 -55.88
C LYS A 521 13.55 -2.68 -57.12
N GLN A 522 14.61 -3.07 -57.84
CA GLN A 522 15.25 -2.34 -58.94
C GLN A 522 14.38 -2.03 -60.19
N ASN A 523 13.07 -2.26 -60.14
CA ASN A 523 12.16 -1.81 -61.19
C ASN A 523 11.67 -0.40 -60.85
N PRO A 524 11.77 0.58 -61.76
CA PRO A 524 11.30 1.93 -61.49
C PRO A 524 9.78 1.90 -61.34
N VAL A 525 9.31 1.66 -60.12
CA VAL A 525 7.99 2.11 -59.71
C VAL A 525 8.02 3.61 -60.00
N THR A 526 7.26 4.06 -60.98
CA THR A 526 7.02 5.49 -61.20
C THR A 526 6.34 5.99 -59.93
N THR A 527 7.16 6.51 -59.02
CA THR A 527 6.76 6.92 -57.68
C THR A 527 6.05 8.26 -57.81
N GLY A 528 4.77 8.24 -58.16
CA GLY A 528 3.95 9.40 -57.93
C GLY A 528 3.82 9.72 -56.44
N GLY A 529 3.67 11.02 -56.14
CA GLY A 529 3.78 11.59 -54.80
C GLY A 529 2.77 11.09 -53.76
N TRP A 530 3.05 11.39 -52.49
CA TRP A 530 2.24 11.05 -51.32
C TRP A 530 0.91 11.80 -51.31
N SER A 531 -0.07 11.40 -52.11
CA SER A 531 -1.35 12.07 -52.18
C SER A 531 -2.43 11.31 -51.41
N SER A 532 -2.98 11.93 -50.36
CA SER A 532 -4.26 11.51 -49.77
C SER A 532 -5.40 12.18 -50.55
N ILE A 533 -5.67 11.72 -51.78
CA ILE A 533 -6.80 12.25 -52.54
C ILE A 533 -8.02 11.33 -52.29
N PRO A 534 -9.13 11.84 -51.73
CA PRO A 534 -10.37 11.09 -51.61
C PRO A 534 -10.82 10.57 -52.99
N GLY A 535 -11.05 9.26 -53.12
CA GLY A 535 -11.48 8.62 -54.39
C GLY A 535 -10.38 7.97 -55.23
N VAL A 536 -9.10 8.06 -54.82
CA VAL A 536 -7.97 7.44 -55.56
C VAL A 536 -8.12 5.94 -55.73
N SER A 537 -8.80 5.22 -54.82
CA SER A 537 -8.98 3.77 -54.93
C SER A 537 -9.63 3.32 -56.24
N GLN A 538 -10.44 4.19 -56.87
CA GLN A 538 -11.08 3.90 -58.16
C GLN A 538 -10.15 4.08 -59.36
N VAL A 539 -9.08 4.88 -59.20
CA VAL A 539 -8.06 5.14 -60.24
C VAL A 539 -6.86 4.19 -60.10
N LEU A 540 -6.65 3.61 -58.91
CA LEU A 540 -5.53 2.71 -58.62
C LEU A 540 -5.48 1.47 -59.53
N THR A 541 -6.63 0.98 -60.00
CA THR A 541 -6.72 -0.21 -60.87
C THR A 541 -6.01 -0.04 -62.22
N LYS A 542 -5.64 1.20 -62.60
CA LYS A 542 -4.89 1.49 -63.83
C LYS A 542 -3.37 1.40 -63.68
N PHE A 543 -2.86 1.23 -62.46
CA PHE A 543 -1.42 1.07 -62.20
C PHE A 543 -1.04 -0.41 -61.98
N GLY A 544 0.23 -0.74 -62.18
CA GLY A 544 0.76 -2.08 -61.83
C GLY A 544 0.72 -2.35 -60.32
N ASP A 545 0.75 -3.63 -59.94
CA ASP A 545 0.56 -4.11 -58.56
C ASP A 545 1.49 -3.43 -57.54
N ASP A 546 2.77 -3.24 -57.88
CA ASP A 546 3.74 -2.57 -57.00
C ASP A 546 3.38 -1.10 -56.73
N ARG A 547 2.83 -0.41 -57.73
CA ARG A 547 2.38 0.98 -57.60
C ARG A 547 1.10 1.09 -56.78
N GLN A 548 0.17 0.15 -56.94
CA GLN A 548 -1.02 0.07 -56.10
C GLN A 548 -0.66 -0.20 -54.63
N LEU A 549 0.32 -1.09 -54.40
CA LEU A 549 0.81 -1.41 -53.07
C LEU A 549 1.54 -0.22 -52.42
N PHE A 550 2.37 0.50 -53.19
CA PHE A 550 3.01 1.74 -52.75
C PHE A 550 1.96 2.77 -52.26
N GLU A 551 0.96 3.07 -53.09
CA GLU A 551 -0.10 4.03 -52.76
C GLU A 551 -0.92 3.59 -51.54
N LYS A 552 -1.21 2.30 -51.40
CA LYS A 552 -1.89 1.75 -50.22
C LYS A 552 -1.08 1.94 -48.95
N ILE A 553 0.22 1.66 -48.99
CA ILE A 553 1.13 1.82 -47.85
C ILE A 553 1.26 3.30 -47.48
N SER A 554 1.48 4.18 -48.46
CA SER A 554 1.60 5.64 -48.25
C SER A 554 0.33 6.25 -47.65
N ASN A 555 -0.86 5.86 -48.15
CA ASN A 555 -2.13 6.33 -47.60
C ASN A 555 -2.37 5.84 -46.16
N ASN A 556 -2.06 4.57 -45.88
CA ASN A 556 -2.11 4.04 -44.53
C ASN A 556 -1.15 4.79 -43.60
N LEU A 557 0.05 5.13 -44.09
CA LEU A 557 1.01 5.91 -43.32
C LEU A 557 0.45 7.29 -42.96
N ILE A 558 -0.10 8.02 -43.92
CA ILE A 558 -0.74 9.33 -43.68
C ILE A 558 -1.87 9.22 -42.64
N SER A 559 -2.71 8.19 -42.75
CA SER A 559 -3.77 7.97 -41.76
C SER A 559 -3.21 7.69 -40.36
N ARG A 560 -2.17 6.86 -40.22
CA ARG A 560 -1.54 6.55 -38.92
C ARG A 560 -0.80 7.75 -38.34
N MET A 561 -0.17 8.54 -39.21
CA MET A 561 0.45 9.80 -38.87
C MET A 561 -0.55 10.79 -38.27
N GLN A 562 -1.73 10.94 -38.87
CA GLN A 562 -2.81 11.79 -38.36
C GLN A 562 -3.37 11.27 -37.02
N GLN A 563 -3.53 9.95 -36.87
CA GLN A 563 -3.95 9.33 -35.60
C GLN A 563 -2.91 9.57 -34.49
N SER A 564 -1.62 9.48 -34.80
CA SER A 564 -0.53 9.81 -33.89
C SER A 564 -0.53 11.31 -33.51
N GLN A 565 -1.04 12.21 -34.38
CA GLN A 565 -1.13 13.65 -34.09
C GLN A 565 -2.28 14.00 -33.14
N GLY A 566 -3.39 13.26 -33.19
CA GLY A 566 -4.56 13.49 -32.32
C GLY A 566 -4.32 13.19 -30.84
N ALA A 567 -3.22 12.52 -30.48
CA ALA A 567 -2.85 12.18 -29.11
C ALA A 567 -2.17 13.33 -28.33
N ALA A 568 -2.34 14.58 -28.77
CA ALA A 568 -1.60 15.82 -28.44
C ALA A 568 -1.49 16.25 -26.95
N GLY A 569 -1.85 15.40 -25.98
CA GLY A 569 -1.53 15.61 -24.57
C GLY A 569 -0.18 15.04 -24.10
N GLY A 570 0.48 14.18 -24.90
CA GLY A 570 1.84 13.72 -24.63
C GLY A 570 2.81 14.50 -25.50
N GLY A 571 3.80 15.17 -24.90
CA GLY A 571 4.84 15.87 -25.66
C GLY A 571 5.51 14.92 -26.64
N ARG A 572 5.49 15.26 -27.94
CA ARG A 572 6.23 14.54 -28.98
C ARG A 572 7.71 14.87 -28.86
N SER A 573 8.56 13.97 -29.33
CA SER A 573 9.97 14.32 -29.56
C SER A 573 10.09 15.54 -30.47
N SER A 574 11.09 16.38 -30.16
CA SER A 574 11.40 17.59 -30.94
C SER A 574 11.72 17.24 -32.39
N PHE A 575 12.43 16.12 -32.58
CA PHE A 575 12.74 15.53 -33.87
C PHE A 575 11.47 15.16 -34.66
N THR A 576 10.54 14.44 -34.04
CA THR A 576 9.29 14.05 -34.69
C THR A 576 8.48 15.27 -35.08
N ALA A 577 8.36 16.27 -34.18
CA ALA A 577 7.65 17.50 -34.49
C ALA A 577 8.24 18.24 -35.70
N ALA A 578 9.58 18.35 -35.78
CA ALA A 578 10.27 18.98 -36.90
C ALA A 578 10.06 18.22 -38.22
N MET A 579 10.13 16.90 -38.19
CA MET A 579 9.90 16.05 -39.36
C MET A 579 8.47 16.18 -39.88
N TYR A 580 7.48 16.14 -38.99
CA TYR A 580 6.07 16.34 -39.38
C TYR A 580 5.81 17.75 -39.93
N ALA A 581 6.50 18.77 -39.42
CA ALA A 581 6.43 20.11 -39.96
C ALA A 581 7.00 20.17 -41.40
N ASN A 582 8.14 19.51 -41.65
CA ASN A 582 8.73 19.41 -42.99
C ASN A 582 7.84 18.65 -43.98
N LEU A 583 7.19 17.57 -43.55
CA LEU A 583 6.19 16.84 -44.34
C LEU A 583 4.97 17.71 -44.70
N LYS A 584 4.57 18.64 -43.83
CA LYS A 584 3.43 19.52 -44.06
C LYS A 584 3.76 20.68 -45.01
N THR A 585 5.01 21.14 -45.03
CA THR A 585 5.47 22.24 -45.91
C THR A 585 5.81 21.74 -47.31
N GLN A 586 6.26 20.50 -47.46
CA GLN A 586 6.36 19.83 -48.76
C GLN A 586 4.95 19.48 -49.25
N LYS A 587 4.33 20.38 -50.02
CA LYS A 587 3.09 20.05 -50.75
C LYS A 587 3.31 18.74 -51.50
N PRO A 588 2.34 17.80 -51.50
CA PRO A 588 2.46 16.54 -52.20
C PRO A 588 2.55 16.82 -53.71
N ASN A 589 3.77 17.02 -54.19
CA ASN A 589 4.05 17.10 -55.60
C ASN A 589 3.95 15.67 -56.11
N VAL A 590 3.18 15.48 -57.18
CA VAL A 590 2.88 14.17 -57.74
C VAL A 590 4.12 13.48 -58.33
N ASP A 591 5.29 14.12 -58.32
CA ASP A 591 6.54 13.66 -58.94
C ASP A 591 7.71 13.65 -57.95
N LEU A 592 7.54 13.05 -56.76
CA LEU A 592 8.68 12.87 -55.85
C LEU A 592 9.60 11.78 -56.39
N SER A 593 10.89 12.08 -56.54
CA SER A 593 11.87 11.09 -56.99
C SER A 593 11.90 9.87 -56.05
N PRO A 594 12.29 8.67 -56.54
CA PRO A 594 12.51 7.51 -55.66
C PRO A 594 13.46 7.80 -54.49
N ALA A 595 14.49 8.63 -54.70
CA ALA A 595 15.42 9.07 -53.66
C ALA A 595 14.71 9.92 -52.59
N THR A 596 13.83 10.83 -52.99
CA THR A 596 13.05 11.66 -52.05
C THR A 596 12.05 10.81 -51.26
N ASN A 597 11.35 9.88 -51.91
CA ASN A 597 10.45 8.96 -51.23
C ASN A 597 11.18 8.05 -50.22
N ARG A 598 12.38 7.60 -50.57
CA ARG A 598 13.25 6.82 -49.68
C ARG A 598 13.66 7.64 -48.46
N GLN A 599 14.09 8.89 -48.68
CA GLN A 599 14.46 9.80 -47.60
C GLN A 599 13.28 10.03 -46.64
N MET A 600 12.09 10.32 -47.16
CA MET A 600 10.88 10.52 -46.35
C MET A 600 10.52 9.26 -45.54
N ALA A 601 10.58 8.08 -46.16
CA ALA A 601 10.28 6.81 -45.49
C ALA A 601 11.26 6.52 -44.34
N MET A 602 12.54 6.82 -44.55
CA MET A 602 13.59 6.67 -43.53
C MET A 602 13.42 7.68 -42.38
N GLU A 603 13.14 8.94 -42.69
CA GLU A 603 12.83 9.96 -41.68
C GLU A 603 11.64 9.51 -40.82
N LEU A 604 10.56 9.04 -41.46
CA LEU A 604 9.35 8.55 -40.79
C LEU A 604 9.62 7.34 -39.87
N TYR A 605 10.45 6.41 -40.33
CA TYR A 605 10.90 5.28 -39.52
C TYR A 605 11.69 5.77 -38.29
N ALA A 606 12.67 6.65 -38.50
CA ALA A 606 13.51 7.21 -37.45
C ALA A 606 12.69 7.96 -36.39
N GLY A 607 11.71 8.77 -36.81
CA GLY A 607 10.81 9.48 -35.90
C GLY A 607 9.96 8.53 -35.05
N ALA A 608 9.38 7.50 -35.66
CA ALA A 608 8.58 6.49 -34.95
C ALA A 608 9.42 5.62 -33.99
N ALA A 609 10.66 5.28 -34.38
CA ALA A 609 11.59 4.56 -33.52
C ALA A 609 12.02 5.40 -32.31
N MET A 610 12.34 6.68 -32.51
CA MET A 610 12.65 7.62 -31.43
C MET A 610 11.48 7.78 -30.46
N GLU A 611 10.25 7.93 -30.96
CA GLU A 611 9.06 8.03 -30.12
C GLU A 611 8.80 6.73 -29.34
N THR A 612 9.08 5.57 -29.94
CA THR A 612 9.01 4.27 -29.25
C THR A 612 10.01 4.23 -28.08
N ASN A 613 11.26 4.63 -28.30
CA ASN A 613 12.28 4.71 -27.25
C ASN A 613 11.90 5.72 -26.16
N ARG A 614 11.33 6.88 -26.52
CA ARG A 614 10.80 7.87 -25.56
C ARG A 614 9.75 7.25 -24.65
N ARG A 615 8.77 6.55 -25.22
CA ARG A 615 7.69 5.92 -24.44
C ARG A 615 8.22 4.83 -23.51
N GLU A 616 9.21 4.08 -23.95
CA GLU A 616 9.89 3.09 -23.12
C GLU A 616 10.63 3.76 -21.96
N PHE A 617 11.43 4.79 -22.25
CA PHE A 617 12.09 5.61 -21.24
C PHE A 617 11.11 6.18 -20.21
N VAL A 618 10.04 6.85 -20.66
CA VAL A 618 9.02 7.41 -19.76
C VAL A 618 8.39 6.32 -18.90
N ARG A 619 8.09 5.16 -19.47
CA ARG A 619 7.49 4.04 -18.71
C ARG A 619 8.45 3.52 -17.63
N GLU A 620 9.72 3.28 -17.97
CA GLU A 620 10.72 2.82 -17.02
C GLU A 620 11.01 3.85 -15.94
N TYR A 621 11.15 5.12 -16.32
CA TYR A 621 11.30 6.24 -15.39
C TYR A 621 10.12 6.32 -14.42
N MET A 622 8.87 6.20 -14.92
CA MET A 622 7.68 6.26 -14.08
C MET A 622 7.54 5.05 -13.15
N GLN A 623 7.96 3.87 -13.59
CA GLN A 623 8.02 2.68 -12.72
C GLN A 623 9.05 2.85 -11.61
N ALA A 624 10.21 3.40 -11.94
CA ALA A 624 11.29 3.67 -11.01
C ALA A 624 10.99 4.81 -10.04
N ASN A 625 10.25 5.82 -10.50
CA ASN A 625 9.96 7.06 -9.79
C ASN A 625 8.43 7.33 -9.77
N PRO A 626 7.64 6.52 -9.03
CA PRO A 626 6.18 6.59 -9.08
C PRO A 626 5.60 7.92 -8.56
N ASP A 627 6.39 8.64 -7.76
CA ASP A 627 6.05 9.93 -7.16
C ASP A 627 6.50 11.13 -8.02
N ALA A 628 7.23 10.90 -9.12
CA ALA A 628 7.68 11.96 -10.00
C ALA A 628 6.58 12.36 -11.01
N PRO A 629 6.42 13.66 -11.31
CA PRO A 629 5.60 14.10 -12.44
C PRO A 629 6.19 13.59 -13.76
N VAL A 630 5.34 13.11 -14.67
CA VAL A 630 5.73 12.65 -16.02
C VAL A 630 6.44 13.74 -16.84
N GLN A 631 6.19 15.02 -16.53
CA GLN A 631 6.88 16.17 -17.11
C GLN A 631 8.39 16.10 -16.87
N ASN A 632 8.83 15.58 -15.72
CA ASN A 632 10.26 15.41 -15.43
C ASN A 632 10.91 14.43 -16.41
N ALA A 633 10.23 13.30 -16.69
CA ALA A 633 10.68 12.37 -17.71
C ALA A 633 10.75 13.05 -19.09
N GLN A 634 9.72 13.81 -19.46
CA GLN A 634 9.70 14.50 -20.76
C GLN A 634 10.84 15.52 -20.90
N MET A 635 11.17 16.27 -19.85
CA MET A 635 12.31 17.20 -19.84
C MET A 635 13.65 16.47 -19.94
N LEU A 636 13.84 15.38 -19.19
CA LEU A 636 15.04 14.55 -19.26
C LEU A 636 15.23 13.97 -20.66
N TRP A 637 14.16 13.44 -21.25
CA TRP A 637 14.19 12.96 -22.62
C TRP A 637 14.54 14.08 -23.62
N ALA A 638 13.96 15.27 -23.47
CA ALA A 638 14.29 16.40 -24.33
C ALA A 638 15.78 16.80 -24.21
N ALA A 639 16.35 16.75 -23.00
CA ALA A 639 17.79 16.97 -22.80
C ALA A 639 18.64 15.88 -23.48
N TYR A 640 18.22 14.61 -23.41
CA TYR A 640 18.84 13.52 -24.15
C TYR A 640 18.80 13.79 -25.66
N GLU A 641 17.64 14.13 -26.23
CA GLU A 641 17.52 14.46 -27.66
C GLU A 641 18.40 15.63 -28.06
N GLN A 642 18.43 16.69 -27.26
CA GLN A 642 19.25 17.86 -27.52
C GLN A 642 20.75 17.52 -27.50
N SER A 643 21.17 16.58 -26.65
CA SER A 643 22.55 16.11 -26.57
C SER A 643 22.99 15.26 -27.77
N LEU A 644 22.05 14.59 -28.46
CA LEU A 644 22.35 13.82 -29.67
C LEU A 644 22.63 14.72 -30.89
N GLY A 645 22.28 16.01 -30.83
CA GLY A 645 22.30 16.90 -31.99
C GLY A 645 21.25 16.51 -33.04
N PRO A 646 21.33 17.03 -34.28
CA PRO A 646 20.40 16.63 -35.35
C PRO A 646 20.57 15.13 -35.60
N ALA A 647 19.56 14.35 -35.22
CA ALA A 647 19.70 12.94 -34.83
C ALA A 647 20.22 11.98 -35.90
N PHE A 648 20.22 12.35 -37.19
CA PHE A 648 20.66 11.49 -38.28
C PHE A 648 21.45 12.29 -39.33
N VAL A 649 22.59 11.75 -39.75
CA VAL A 649 23.24 12.13 -41.01
C VAL A 649 22.93 11.04 -42.03
N VAL A 650 22.70 11.47 -43.27
CA VAL A 650 22.67 10.54 -44.40
C VAL A 650 24.01 9.83 -44.45
N ASP A 651 23.99 8.51 -44.28
CA ASP A 651 25.15 7.65 -44.32
C ASP A 651 24.92 6.64 -45.44
N PRO A 652 25.48 6.89 -46.64
CA PRO A 652 25.28 6.02 -47.78
C PRO A 652 25.90 4.62 -47.58
N GLN A 653 26.71 4.40 -46.54
CA GLN A 653 27.24 3.08 -46.18
C GLN A 653 26.38 2.35 -45.13
N SER A 654 25.46 3.05 -44.47
CA SER A 654 24.49 2.41 -43.59
C SER A 654 23.49 1.60 -44.44
N PRO A 655 23.15 0.35 -44.06
CA PRO A 655 22.11 -0.43 -44.72
C PRO A 655 20.75 0.29 -44.74
N THR A 656 20.57 1.29 -43.88
CA THR A 656 19.35 2.09 -43.74
C THR A 656 19.49 3.49 -44.35
N GLY A 657 20.59 3.81 -45.04
CA GLY A 657 20.84 5.13 -45.66
C GLY A 657 21.07 6.29 -44.67
N PHE A 658 20.96 6.03 -43.37
CA PHE A 658 21.22 6.98 -42.29
C PHE A 658 22.07 6.33 -41.21
N SER A 659 23.01 7.11 -40.65
CA SER A 659 23.62 6.84 -39.36
C SER A 659 23.11 7.90 -38.40
N PRO A 660 22.86 7.56 -37.13
CA PRO A 660 22.78 8.55 -36.08
C PRO A 660 23.93 9.55 -36.21
N ASN A 661 23.66 10.85 -36.03
CA ASN A 661 24.70 11.84 -36.21
C ASN A 661 25.77 11.74 -35.12
N TYR A 662 26.84 11.01 -35.44
CA TYR A 662 27.97 10.80 -34.55
C TYR A 662 28.90 12.02 -34.45
N ALA A 663 28.59 13.15 -35.10
CA ALA A 663 29.40 14.36 -34.98
C ALA A 663 29.13 15.12 -33.67
N GLY A 664 27.93 14.95 -33.08
CA GLY A 664 27.55 15.56 -31.80
C GLY A 664 27.78 14.69 -30.56
N ILE A 665 28.16 13.41 -30.73
CA ILE A 665 28.37 12.51 -29.59
C ILE A 665 29.59 12.98 -28.79
N PRO A 666 29.43 13.30 -27.49
CA PRO A 666 30.57 13.70 -26.67
C PRO A 666 31.61 12.58 -26.64
N THR A 667 32.87 12.98 -26.79
CA THR A 667 34.00 12.09 -26.58
C THR A 667 34.13 11.78 -25.11
N ARG A 668 34.34 10.50 -24.78
CA ARG A 668 34.79 10.07 -23.45
C ARG A 668 36.07 10.84 -23.04
N PRO A 669 36.42 10.86 -21.74
CA PRO A 669 37.67 11.48 -21.27
C PRO A 669 38.94 10.97 -21.99
N ASP A 670 38.89 9.80 -22.61
CA ASP A 670 39.98 9.21 -23.41
C ASP A 670 39.96 9.60 -24.90
N GLY A 671 39.10 10.55 -25.30
CA GLY A 671 39.01 11.05 -26.67
C GLY A 671 38.24 10.16 -27.65
N GLN A 672 37.79 8.96 -27.23
CA GLN A 672 36.97 8.11 -28.08
C GLN A 672 35.51 8.57 -28.12
N LYS A 673 34.85 8.48 -29.28
CA LYS A 673 33.41 8.73 -29.40
C LYS A 673 32.66 7.78 -28.46
N ASN A 674 31.79 8.33 -27.61
CA ASN A 674 31.03 7.49 -26.69
C ASN A 674 29.90 6.76 -27.42
N ALA A 675 30.20 5.59 -28.00
CA ALA A 675 29.22 4.77 -28.73
C ALA A 675 28.01 4.36 -27.86
N GLY A 676 28.14 4.39 -26.52
CA GLY A 676 27.05 4.14 -25.58
C GLY A 676 25.92 5.16 -25.65
N TYR A 677 26.17 6.40 -26.09
CA TYR A 677 25.14 7.47 -26.13
C TYR A 677 23.98 7.20 -27.11
N ARG A 678 24.04 6.10 -27.90
CA ARG A 678 22.93 5.61 -28.72
C ARG A 678 21.79 5.00 -27.92
N ASP A 679 22.07 4.49 -26.73
CA ASP A 679 21.07 4.01 -25.78
C ASP A 679 20.89 5.07 -24.69
N TRP A 680 19.65 5.51 -24.47
CA TRP A 680 19.35 6.47 -23.42
C TRP A 680 19.78 5.95 -22.04
N ARG A 681 19.83 4.63 -21.81
CA ARG A 681 20.29 4.04 -20.56
C ARG A 681 21.75 4.35 -20.32
N GLU A 682 22.60 4.09 -21.30
CA GLU A 682 24.03 4.39 -21.22
C GLU A 682 24.29 5.90 -21.15
N PHE A 683 23.49 6.73 -21.83
CA PHE A 683 23.54 8.18 -21.67
C PHE A 683 23.32 8.59 -20.21
N PHE A 684 22.23 8.18 -19.59
CA PHE A 684 21.90 8.60 -18.22
C PHE A 684 22.78 7.95 -17.15
N LYS A 685 23.37 6.77 -17.40
CA LYS A 685 24.43 6.21 -16.52
C LYS A 685 25.62 7.16 -16.37
N HIS A 686 25.98 7.88 -17.44
CA HIS A 686 27.09 8.81 -17.43
C HIS A 686 26.68 10.23 -17.03
N TYR A 687 25.45 10.64 -17.35
CA TYR A 687 24.93 11.97 -17.05
C TYR A 687 24.77 12.20 -15.54
N GLU A 688 24.31 11.22 -14.76
CA GLU A 688 24.19 11.37 -13.29
C GLU A 688 25.53 11.36 -12.54
N ALA A 689 26.61 10.91 -13.18
CA ALA A 689 27.94 10.93 -12.58
C ALA A 689 28.63 12.30 -12.68
N GLN A 690 28.08 13.21 -13.49
CA GLN A 690 28.52 14.59 -13.68
C GLN A 690 27.63 15.53 -12.87
#